data_AF-A0A952N1D3-F1
#
_entry.id   AF-A0A952N1D3-F1
#
_cell.length_a   1.000
_cell.length_b   1.000
_cell.length_c   1.000
_cell.angle_alpha   90.00
_cell.angle_beta   90.00
_cell.angle_gamma   90.00
#
_symmetry.space_group_name_H-M   'P 1'
#
loop_
_entity.id
_entity.type
_entity.pdbx_description
1 polymer ?
#
loop_
_entity_poly.entity_id
_entity_poly.type
_entity_poly.pdbx_seq_one_letter_code
_entity_poly.pdbx_strand_id
1 'polypeptide(L)'
;MEGFLISTYRFFKTNRLVFWLVFTLMLIVLAWGAMRITLEENMAKLFPDDERVQKLNYIFQNSTFTERMVVMVSVKDSATTVSPDSLVAFAETVADAVEEKLDAYGAIITRKIDDEKIFQVLNVTLEHLPIFFTEEDYRALDSITQPEVSREVIKQQYRQLISPSGLALKKLITSDLAGFSYLVLKKLLQLQYDENFEIYDSHILTKDKRHLIFFVQPGYSANETGKNTDFVKALNEITKSFSAENETRLVSYFGAAAVAVGNAEQLKNDTFLTVSLMVVLLAVFITGFFKDIRVLPVILIPVIFGGLFALFCIYLIKASVSILAIAAGSVILGIAVNYALHFLVHQRNHQNKEDVIKDIARPMTLGSLTTVLAFFSLQLTNASMLKDIGLFAGFSLVGAAICSLIFLPHLSPNIRYRETALERWSFFKEPPAGVWTILILIATPFFYYFATDVSFNSDMSKLNFMNDETRLAQQRLETINPASLHTLYLSCEGNSMEEALRKNDRITPVVDSLKKAGVIKNTHALSAFLLSDSLQQQRIAQWATFWSEERKQKFYAAIKDEGQKLKFSTQTLSGIDSIVERNYTVMDTTAFHELRAAFFRDNIIQKDGRTTIISLVNALPEKKERIQQALLGVQGDLSDRQMITNLFISYVHNDFNFIVAFTSILVFVILLISSGRIEITVITFLPMLITWIWVLGIMALVSIEFNIVNIMVSTFIFGLGDDYSIFVMDGLQQKYRTGKQTLQSVRTSIFLSVVTTISGLGVLIFAEHPALRSIAAIAIIGIVCVFIMSQTIEPFLFRLLITNRTQKRLPPMTARGLVITTITYSVFVFGSFFLTLVGIVLKIIPFGKQRIRLLYHAMIGFFTRMLLWIASNLDMKIINQSNDVFKRPGVLIANHSSFLDILITISLHSKVILLTNKWVWNSPVFGGVVRLADYYPVTEGAEDSITKLKAHVDEGYSVVVFPEGTRSADGSIGRFHKGAFYLAENLTLPVYPVLIHGAAEGIPKSTMYVNDAQVTIKILPAIELNDHSFGDTYSVRTKSISRYFKEEFSKLVNEQQTPRSVRHKLFNTYRYKGPVLEWYLRIKLKLENYYTLFNDLVPQRAAVLDLGCGYGFLCYTLAFLSDKRVITGVDYDEDKIAVAENGYLKSVQVQFHHADITGFDFGMYDTIIITDVLHYLKPEQQQGLLLKCLQSLNPGGKIIIRDGNADLAQRHQGTKLTELFSVKFLKFNKSLNELNYISGKALTEFVGRHGYKIQTIDQGKLTSNVIFVISK
;
A
#
# COMPACT_ATOMS: atom_id res chain seq x y z
N MET A 1 -0.60 21.13 14.52
CA MET A 1 0.77 20.83 14.06
C MET A 1 1.54 22.09 13.68
N GLU A 2 1.15 22.80 12.62
CA GLU A 2 1.80 24.05 12.16
C GLU A 2 2.06 25.06 13.30
N GLY A 3 1.02 25.42 14.06
CA GLY A 3 1.17 26.34 15.19
C GLY A 3 2.08 25.83 16.32
N PHE A 4 2.22 24.51 16.50
CA PHE A 4 3.16 23.92 17.45
C PHE A 4 4.59 24.08 16.94
N LEU A 5 4.87 23.73 15.68
CA LEU A 5 6.19 23.85 15.07
C LEU A 5 6.70 25.30 15.07
N ILE A 6 5.86 26.26 14.71
CA ILE A 6 6.22 27.69 14.73
C ILE A 6 6.49 28.16 16.16
N SER A 7 5.69 27.73 17.14
CA SER A 7 5.89 28.08 18.55
C SER A 7 7.22 27.53 19.07
N THR A 8 7.51 26.26 18.77
CA THR A 8 8.77 25.60 19.13
C THR A 8 9.97 26.28 18.45
N TYR A 9 9.83 26.64 17.18
CA TYR A 9 10.86 27.37 16.45
C TYR A 9 11.17 28.73 17.11
N ARG A 10 10.13 29.52 17.44
CA ARG A 10 10.28 30.81 18.15
C ARG A 10 10.90 30.66 19.53
N PHE A 11 10.50 29.64 20.28
CA PHE A 11 11.06 29.34 21.60
C PHE A 11 12.57 29.08 21.53
N PHE A 12 13.01 28.18 20.66
CA PHE A 12 14.43 27.86 20.49
C PHE A 12 15.23 28.99 19.83
N LYS A 13 14.60 29.77 18.93
CA LYS A 13 15.21 30.97 18.33
C LYS A 13 15.55 32.02 19.40
N THR A 14 14.68 32.15 20.40
CA THR A 14 14.87 33.07 21.55
C THR A 14 15.85 32.48 22.58
N ASN A 15 15.76 31.16 22.84
CA ASN A 15 16.55 30.45 23.86
C ASN A 15 17.62 29.54 23.23
N ARG A 16 18.65 30.13 22.61
CA ARG A 16 19.69 29.36 21.88
C ARG A 16 20.49 28.38 22.75
N LEU A 17 20.75 28.72 24.00
CA LEU A 17 21.48 27.83 24.93
C LEU A 17 20.66 26.57 25.23
N VAL A 18 19.36 26.74 25.46
CA VAL A 18 18.42 25.62 25.69
C VAL A 18 18.36 24.73 24.44
N PHE A 19 18.32 25.33 23.24
CA PHE A 19 18.36 24.57 21.99
C PHE A 19 19.59 23.64 21.92
N TRP A 20 20.80 24.17 22.11
CA TRP A 20 22.02 23.36 22.03
C TRP A 20 22.08 22.31 23.14
N LEU A 21 21.67 22.65 24.36
CA LEU A 21 21.62 21.69 25.47
C LEU A 21 20.68 20.51 25.14
N VAL A 22 19.46 20.80 24.69
CA VAL A 22 18.47 19.77 24.32
C VAL A 22 18.98 18.93 23.15
N PHE A 23 19.47 19.56 22.08
CA PHE A 23 19.93 18.86 20.89
C PHE A 23 21.13 17.95 21.20
N THR A 24 22.14 18.46 21.90
CA THR A 24 23.34 17.69 22.27
C THR A 24 23.01 16.58 23.27
N LEU A 25 22.15 16.84 24.28
CA LEU A 25 21.72 15.81 25.23
C LEU A 25 20.98 14.68 24.52
N MET A 26 20.07 15.00 23.60
CA MET A 26 19.38 13.99 22.80
C MET A 26 20.38 13.17 21.98
N LEU A 27 21.32 13.80 21.28
CA LEU A 27 22.35 13.08 20.51
C LEU A 27 23.18 12.12 21.39
N ILE A 28 23.57 12.54 22.59
CA ILE A 28 24.32 11.68 23.53
C ILE A 28 23.50 10.47 23.96
N VAL A 29 22.22 10.68 24.33
CA VAL A 29 21.32 9.59 24.75
C VAL A 29 21.07 8.61 23.61
N LEU A 30 20.83 9.12 22.40
CA LEU A 30 20.62 8.29 21.22
C LEU A 30 21.89 7.50 20.84
N ALA A 31 23.06 8.15 20.85
CA ALA A 31 24.33 7.48 20.62
C ALA A 31 24.63 6.40 21.66
N TRP A 32 24.32 6.66 22.93
CA TRP A 32 24.50 5.69 24.02
C TRP A 32 23.67 4.42 23.79
N GLY A 33 22.40 4.53 23.41
CA GLY A 33 21.59 3.34 23.11
C GLY A 33 22.02 2.64 21.81
N ALA A 34 22.44 3.40 20.79
CA ALA A 34 22.98 2.82 19.57
C ALA A 34 24.23 1.96 19.82
N MET A 35 25.10 2.35 20.76
CA MET A 35 26.29 1.56 21.15
C MET A 35 25.96 0.27 21.91
N ARG A 36 24.72 0.11 22.41
CA ARG A 36 24.29 -1.06 23.18
C ARG A 36 23.62 -2.14 22.34
N ILE A 37 23.35 -1.87 21.06
CA ILE A 37 22.66 -2.81 20.18
C ILE A 37 23.59 -3.94 19.72
N THR A 38 23.08 -5.16 19.67
CA THR A 38 23.81 -6.30 19.11
C THR A 38 23.37 -6.56 17.66
N LEU A 39 24.32 -6.92 16.80
CA LEU A 39 24.03 -7.26 15.41
C LEU A 39 23.70 -8.74 15.30
N GLU A 40 22.56 -9.06 14.71
CA GLU A 40 22.13 -10.43 14.46
C GLU A 40 22.52 -10.83 13.04
N GLU A 41 23.35 -11.87 12.93
CA GLU A 41 23.84 -12.39 11.64
C GLU A 41 23.13 -13.68 11.19
N ASN A 42 22.30 -14.27 12.05
CA ASN A 42 21.69 -15.58 11.80
C ASN A 42 20.57 -15.53 10.75
N MET A 43 20.83 -16.15 9.59
CA MET A 43 19.87 -16.24 8.49
C MET A 43 18.70 -17.20 8.73
N ALA A 44 18.77 -18.17 9.65
CA ALA A 44 17.65 -19.08 9.93
C ALA A 44 16.44 -18.36 10.56
N LYS A 45 16.65 -17.18 11.17
CA LYS A 45 15.56 -16.32 11.64
C LYS A 45 14.76 -15.69 10.49
N LEU A 46 15.21 -15.80 9.24
CA LEU A 46 14.45 -15.35 8.05
C LEU A 46 13.08 -16.06 7.95
N PHE A 47 13.01 -17.31 8.40
CA PHE A 47 11.82 -18.14 8.24
C PHE A 47 10.69 -17.76 9.21
N PRO A 48 9.42 -17.92 8.80
CA PRO A 48 8.26 -17.60 9.61
C PRO A 48 8.14 -18.53 10.81
N ASP A 49 7.51 -18.01 11.86
CA ASP A 49 7.29 -18.71 13.13
C ASP A 49 6.10 -19.68 13.01
N ASP A 50 6.25 -20.72 12.20
CA ASP A 50 5.27 -21.78 11.92
C ASP A 50 5.73 -23.11 12.52
N GLU A 51 4.82 -23.90 13.08
CA GLU A 51 5.14 -25.17 13.74
C GLU A 51 5.86 -26.18 12.82
N ARG A 52 5.52 -26.23 11.52
CA ARG A 52 6.19 -27.09 10.54
C ARG A 52 7.60 -26.57 10.26
N VAL A 53 7.77 -25.26 10.16
CA VAL A 53 9.09 -24.62 9.97
C VAL A 53 9.96 -24.81 11.21
N GLN A 54 9.41 -24.66 12.42
CA GLN A 54 10.11 -24.92 13.67
C GLN A 54 10.53 -26.38 13.78
N LYS A 55 9.65 -27.32 13.41
CA LYS A 55 9.96 -28.75 13.39
C LYS A 55 11.08 -29.08 12.40
N LEU A 56 11.02 -28.49 11.20
CA LEU A 56 12.09 -28.61 10.20
C LEU A 56 13.40 -27.99 10.70
N ASN A 57 13.36 -26.79 11.27
CA ASN A 57 14.53 -26.13 11.85
C ASN A 57 15.11 -26.94 13.01
N TYR A 58 14.29 -27.54 13.86
CA TYR A 58 14.73 -28.45 14.91
C TYR A 58 15.50 -29.64 14.32
N ILE A 59 14.98 -30.24 13.25
CA ILE A 59 15.65 -31.33 12.53
C ILE A 59 16.99 -30.84 11.94
N PHE A 60 17.01 -29.71 11.24
CA PHE A 60 18.23 -29.21 10.56
C PHE A 60 19.29 -28.62 11.49
N GLN A 61 18.90 -28.01 12.62
CA GLN A 61 19.85 -27.44 13.59
C GLN A 61 20.43 -28.49 14.54
N ASN A 62 19.71 -29.59 14.77
CA ASN A 62 20.18 -30.66 15.66
C ASN A 62 20.62 -31.91 14.90
N SER A 63 20.56 -31.90 13.56
CA SER A 63 21.16 -32.91 12.71
C SER A 63 22.59 -32.51 12.35
N THR A 64 23.53 -33.38 12.70
CA THR A 64 24.95 -33.26 12.35
C THR A 64 25.21 -33.45 10.85
N PHE A 65 24.28 -34.06 10.11
CA PHE A 65 24.43 -34.27 8.66
C PHE A 65 24.47 -32.95 7.87
N THR A 66 23.70 -31.96 8.30
CA THR A 66 23.55 -30.69 7.57
C THR A 66 24.62 -29.66 7.88
N GLU A 67 25.43 -29.91 8.91
CA GLU A 67 26.53 -29.03 9.33
C GLU A 67 27.89 -29.45 8.75
N ARG A 68 28.01 -30.68 8.23
CA ARG A 68 29.24 -31.17 7.60
C ARG A 68 29.55 -30.41 6.31
N MET A 69 30.80 -30.00 6.16
CA MET A 69 31.38 -29.58 4.89
C MET A 69 32.10 -30.76 4.24
N VAL A 70 31.97 -30.85 2.93
CA VAL A 70 32.66 -31.84 2.12
C VAL A 70 33.97 -31.23 1.66
N VAL A 71 35.10 -31.84 2.00
CA VAL A 71 36.39 -31.54 1.42
C VAL A 71 36.68 -32.56 0.33
N MET A 72 36.97 -32.06 -0.86
CA MET A 72 37.20 -32.84 -2.07
C MET A 72 38.65 -32.66 -2.51
N VAL A 73 39.36 -33.77 -2.60
CA VAL A 73 40.70 -33.88 -3.15
C VAL A 73 40.58 -34.52 -4.53
N SER A 74 40.80 -33.74 -5.58
CA SER A 74 40.51 -34.11 -6.96
C SER A 74 41.74 -34.02 -7.85
N VAL A 75 41.83 -34.87 -8.88
CA VAL A 75 42.84 -34.76 -9.94
C VAL A 75 42.43 -33.66 -10.94
N LYS A 76 43.34 -32.72 -11.26
CA LYS A 76 43.05 -31.52 -12.07
C LYS A 76 42.74 -31.83 -13.54
N ASP A 77 43.43 -32.80 -14.16
CA ASP A 77 43.29 -33.13 -15.59
C ASP A 77 42.83 -34.57 -15.80
N SER A 78 41.86 -34.76 -16.71
CA SER A 78 41.36 -36.04 -17.20
C SER A 78 42.41 -36.91 -17.89
N ALA A 79 43.48 -36.32 -18.43
CA ALA A 79 44.58 -37.06 -19.07
C ALA A 79 45.66 -37.55 -18.09
N THR A 80 45.67 -37.04 -16.85
CA THR A 80 46.69 -37.39 -15.85
C THR A 80 46.24 -38.64 -15.06
N THR A 81 46.95 -39.75 -15.24
CA THR A 81 46.73 -40.98 -14.47
C THR A 81 47.47 -40.88 -13.14
N VAL A 82 46.75 -40.60 -12.05
CA VAL A 82 47.30 -40.58 -10.69
C VAL A 82 46.96 -41.91 -10.01
N SER A 83 47.92 -42.53 -9.33
CA SER A 83 47.64 -43.74 -8.56
C SER A 83 46.72 -43.42 -7.38
N PRO A 84 45.74 -44.28 -7.06
CA PRO A 84 44.84 -44.09 -5.92
C PRO A 84 45.58 -43.90 -4.61
N ASP A 85 46.67 -44.64 -4.38
CA ASP A 85 47.51 -44.54 -3.17
C ASP A 85 48.13 -43.15 -3.02
N SER A 86 48.52 -42.52 -4.13
CA SER A 86 49.12 -41.18 -4.10
C SER A 86 48.07 -40.09 -3.88
N LEU A 87 46.82 -40.33 -4.28
CA LEU A 87 45.69 -39.46 -3.96
C LEU A 87 45.32 -39.57 -2.47
N VAL A 88 45.32 -40.79 -1.92
CA VAL A 88 45.10 -41.07 -0.49
C VAL A 88 46.17 -40.40 0.37
N ALA A 89 47.46 -40.63 0.10
CA ALA A 89 48.55 -40.05 0.88
C ALA A 89 48.50 -38.50 0.91
N PHE A 90 48.11 -37.89 -0.21
CA PHE A 90 47.94 -36.44 -0.28
C PHE A 90 46.71 -35.97 0.50
N ALA A 91 45.59 -36.70 0.40
CA ALA A 91 44.41 -36.38 1.19
C ALA A 91 44.65 -36.52 2.70
N GLU A 92 45.46 -37.49 3.13
CA GLU A 92 45.89 -37.61 4.54
C GLU A 92 46.71 -36.40 4.98
N THR A 93 47.67 -35.96 4.16
CA THR A 93 48.46 -34.75 4.48
C THR A 93 47.57 -33.51 4.61
N VAL A 94 46.56 -33.38 3.73
CA VAL A 94 45.57 -32.30 3.82
C VAL A 94 44.73 -32.44 5.08
N ALA A 95 44.24 -33.65 5.39
CA ALA A 95 43.43 -33.90 6.57
C ALA A 95 44.20 -33.61 7.88
N ASP A 96 45.47 -33.97 7.97
CA ASP A 96 46.32 -33.66 9.15
C ASP A 96 46.47 -32.16 9.35
N ALA A 97 46.70 -31.40 8.27
CA ALA A 97 46.79 -29.94 8.35
C ALA A 97 45.45 -29.28 8.73
N VAL A 98 44.32 -29.86 8.29
CA VAL A 98 42.98 -29.43 8.70
C VAL A 98 42.76 -29.75 10.18
N GLU A 99 43.17 -30.93 10.67
CA GLU A 99 43.04 -31.35 12.07
C GLU A 99 43.84 -30.44 12.99
N GLU A 100 45.12 -30.23 12.70
CA GLU A 100 46.02 -29.41 13.51
C GLU A 100 45.53 -27.96 13.64
N LYS A 101 45.13 -27.33 12.53
CA LYS A 101 44.72 -25.91 12.53
C LYS A 101 43.29 -25.68 12.98
N LEU A 102 42.38 -26.62 12.72
CA LEU A 102 40.95 -26.42 12.99
C LEU A 102 40.48 -26.99 14.33
N ASP A 103 41.32 -27.75 15.06
CA ASP A 103 41.03 -28.21 16.42
C ASP A 103 40.74 -27.03 17.39
N ALA A 104 41.43 -25.90 17.20
CA ALA A 104 41.20 -24.68 17.96
C ALA A 104 39.76 -24.12 17.86
N TYR A 105 39.01 -24.52 16.84
CA TYR A 105 37.62 -24.13 16.60
C TYR A 105 36.62 -25.27 16.90
N GLY A 106 37.08 -26.37 17.50
CA GLY A 106 36.25 -27.53 17.85
C GLY A 106 35.80 -28.34 16.63
N ALA A 107 36.62 -28.39 15.58
CA ALA A 107 36.29 -29.10 14.35
C ALA A 107 36.35 -30.62 14.54
N ILE A 108 35.40 -31.34 13.95
CA ILE A 108 35.41 -32.81 13.91
C ILE A 108 35.68 -33.25 12.48
N ILE A 109 36.71 -34.07 12.27
CA ILE A 109 37.12 -34.53 10.94
C ILE A 109 36.84 -36.02 10.80
N THR A 110 36.14 -36.38 9.73
CA THR A 110 35.87 -37.77 9.37
C THR A 110 36.60 -38.09 8.07
N ARG A 111 37.83 -38.61 8.20
CA ARG A 111 38.73 -38.94 7.08
C ARG A 111 38.68 -40.39 6.59
N LYS A 112 38.43 -41.35 7.49
CA LYS A 112 38.36 -42.78 7.17
C LYS A 112 37.07 -43.39 7.72
N ILE A 113 36.65 -44.47 7.08
CA ILE A 113 35.67 -45.40 7.64
C ILE A 113 36.42 -46.24 8.68
N ASP A 114 35.86 -46.26 9.88
CA ASP A 114 36.49 -46.90 11.03
C ASP A 114 36.20 -48.41 11.00
N ASP A 115 37.21 -49.19 10.63
CA ASP A 115 37.11 -50.65 10.54
C ASP A 115 36.78 -51.28 11.91
N GLU A 116 37.20 -50.67 13.02
CA GLU A 116 36.85 -51.15 14.36
C GLU A 116 35.36 -51.01 14.63
N LYS A 117 34.72 -49.93 14.17
CA LYS A 117 33.26 -49.74 14.27
C LYS A 117 32.49 -50.77 13.46
N ILE A 118 32.99 -51.19 12.29
CA ILE A 118 32.39 -52.28 11.50
C ILE A 118 32.43 -53.58 12.33
N PHE A 119 33.57 -53.91 12.94
CA PHE A 119 33.70 -55.11 13.77
C PHE A 119 32.88 -55.06 15.06
N GLN A 120 32.74 -53.88 15.69
CA GLN A 120 31.86 -53.69 16.85
C GLN A 120 30.40 -54.01 16.50
N VAL A 121 29.91 -53.49 15.37
CA VAL A 121 28.55 -53.78 14.91
C VAL A 121 28.36 -55.23 14.49
N LEU A 122 29.39 -55.86 13.92
CA LEU A 122 29.35 -57.29 13.62
C LEU A 122 29.24 -58.14 14.89
N ASN A 123 29.91 -57.78 15.98
CA ASN A 123 29.78 -58.48 17.26
C ASN A 123 28.36 -58.34 17.83
N VAL A 124 27.81 -57.11 17.87
CA VAL A 124 26.42 -56.86 18.30
C VAL A 124 25.43 -57.64 17.43
N THR A 125 25.70 -57.70 16.12
CA THR A 125 24.89 -58.46 15.16
C THR A 125 24.89 -59.95 15.46
N LEU A 126 26.06 -60.54 15.74
CA LEU A 126 26.18 -61.96 16.07
C LEU A 126 25.49 -62.31 17.40
N GLU A 127 25.52 -61.39 18.37
CA GLU A 127 24.88 -61.61 19.67
C GLU A 127 23.35 -61.55 19.63
N HIS A 128 22.80 -60.82 18.66
CA HIS A 128 21.36 -60.58 18.50
C HIS A 128 20.82 -60.99 17.12
N LEU A 129 21.46 -61.97 16.47
CA LEU A 129 21.29 -62.30 15.05
C LEU A 129 19.83 -62.38 14.54
N PRO A 130 18.87 -63.05 15.24
CA PRO A 130 17.48 -63.13 14.80
C PRO A 130 16.78 -61.79 14.60
N ILE A 131 17.19 -60.78 15.38
CA ILE A 131 16.57 -59.45 15.37
C ILE A 131 16.77 -58.76 14.02
N PHE A 132 17.82 -59.08 13.27
CA PHE A 132 18.13 -58.42 12.00
C PHE A 132 17.54 -59.14 10.77
N PHE A 133 16.90 -60.30 10.95
CA PHE A 133 16.29 -61.06 9.85
C PHE A 133 14.90 -60.54 9.47
N THR A 134 14.70 -60.35 8.17
CA THR A 134 13.42 -60.04 7.55
C THR A 134 12.79 -61.30 6.97
N GLU A 135 11.53 -61.22 6.51
CA GLU A 135 10.87 -62.35 5.85
C GLU A 135 11.62 -62.86 4.62
N GLU A 136 12.32 -61.98 3.90
CA GLU A 136 13.15 -62.35 2.76
C GLU A 136 14.39 -63.16 3.20
N ASP A 137 15.02 -62.79 4.31
CA ASP A 137 16.14 -63.57 4.85
C ASP A 137 15.68 -64.94 5.33
N TYR A 138 14.48 -65.07 5.90
CA TYR A 138 13.95 -66.38 6.26
C TYR A 138 13.76 -67.31 5.06
N ARG A 139 13.49 -66.76 3.86
CA ARG A 139 13.50 -67.57 2.61
C ARG A 139 14.92 -67.98 2.22
N ALA A 140 15.90 -67.10 2.40
CA ALA A 140 17.30 -67.44 2.19
C ALA A 140 17.79 -68.48 3.20
N LEU A 141 17.42 -68.36 4.48
CA LEU A 141 17.70 -69.32 5.54
C LEU A 141 17.06 -70.67 5.25
N ASP A 142 15.81 -70.70 4.77
CA ASP A 142 15.14 -71.94 4.37
C ASP A 142 15.92 -72.68 3.26
N SER A 143 16.51 -71.94 2.33
CA SER A 143 17.40 -72.49 1.31
C SER A 143 18.75 -72.94 1.89
N ILE A 144 19.43 -72.10 2.69
CA ILE A 144 20.73 -72.40 3.31
C ILE A 144 20.66 -73.64 4.22
N THR A 145 19.53 -73.84 4.88
CA THR A 145 19.30 -74.97 5.80
C THR A 145 18.92 -76.28 5.12
N GLN A 146 18.73 -76.29 3.79
CA GLN A 146 18.60 -77.54 3.04
C GLN A 146 19.93 -78.28 2.99
N PRO A 147 19.96 -79.60 3.23
CA PRO A 147 21.20 -80.37 3.33
C PRO A 147 22.17 -80.18 2.16
N GLU A 148 21.69 -80.11 0.92
CA GLU A 148 22.56 -79.93 -0.25
C GLU A 148 23.23 -78.55 -0.28
N VAL A 149 22.47 -77.50 0.03
CA VAL A 149 22.96 -76.12 0.05
C VAL A 149 23.90 -75.90 1.23
N SER A 150 23.56 -76.44 2.42
CA SER A 150 24.44 -76.35 3.60
C SER A 150 25.83 -76.91 3.32
N ARG A 151 25.92 -78.05 2.60
CA ARG A 151 27.21 -78.63 2.19
C ARG A 151 28.00 -77.69 1.27
N GLU A 152 27.35 -77.10 0.28
CA GLU A 152 28.00 -76.15 -0.63
C GLU A 152 28.43 -74.85 0.08
N VAL A 153 27.64 -74.35 1.02
CA VAL A 153 28.01 -73.18 1.85
C VAL A 153 29.29 -73.47 2.63
N ILE A 154 29.41 -74.64 3.28
CA ILE A 154 30.62 -75.01 4.01
C ILE A 154 31.84 -75.12 3.08
N LYS A 155 31.68 -75.68 1.87
CA LYS A 155 32.75 -75.69 0.84
C LYS A 155 33.16 -74.28 0.43
N GLN A 156 32.20 -73.37 0.28
CA GLN A 156 32.46 -71.97 -0.05
C GLN A 156 33.21 -71.26 1.09
N GLN A 157 32.81 -71.47 2.34
CA GLN A 157 33.50 -70.92 3.51
C GLN A 157 34.94 -71.42 3.61
N TYR A 158 35.18 -72.70 3.34
CA TYR A 158 36.53 -73.25 3.28
C TYR A 158 37.38 -72.58 2.18
N ARG A 159 36.81 -72.37 0.98
CA ARG A 159 37.49 -71.65 -0.12
C ARG A 159 37.82 -70.20 0.25
N GLN A 160 36.95 -69.53 0.99
CA GLN A 160 37.19 -68.17 1.47
C GLN A 160 38.24 -68.12 2.58
N LEU A 161 38.28 -69.10 3.48
CA LEU A 161 39.31 -69.19 4.52
C LEU A 161 40.73 -69.36 3.97
N ILE A 162 40.88 -70.07 2.85
CA ILE A 162 42.18 -70.29 2.20
C ILE A 162 42.56 -69.21 1.17
N SER A 163 41.69 -68.21 0.94
CA SER A 163 42.00 -67.07 0.07
C SER A 163 42.77 -65.99 0.84
N PRO A 164 43.41 -65.02 0.14
CA PRO A 164 44.05 -63.87 0.80
C PRO A 164 43.10 -63.05 1.68
N SER A 165 41.81 -62.97 1.32
CA SER A 165 40.77 -62.32 2.14
C SER A 165 40.34 -63.13 3.37
N GLY A 166 40.67 -64.42 3.41
CA GLY A 166 40.39 -65.31 4.53
C GLY A 166 41.07 -64.92 5.83
N LEU A 167 42.18 -64.19 5.80
CA LEU A 167 42.89 -63.74 7.00
C LEU A 167 42.05 -62.74 7.82
N ALA A 168 41.36 -61.82 7.14
CA ALA A 168 40.49 -60.82 7.76
C ALA A 168 39.13 -61.42 8.18
N LEU A 169 38.60 -62.36 7.39
CA LEU A 169 37.30 -62.98 7.63
C LEU A 169 37.37 -64.23 8.53
N LYS A 170 38.56 -64.68 8.92
CA LYS A 170 38.76 -65.91 9.71
C LYS A 170 37.86 -65.96 10.93
N LYS A 171 37.85 -64.88 11.73
CA LYS A 171 37.04 -64.78 12.95
C LYS A 171 35.55 -64.90 12.64
N LEU A 172 35.08 -64.20 11.61
CA LEU A 172 33.67 -64.23 11.18
C LEU A 172 33.25 -65.64 10.71
N ILE A 173 34.05 -66.26 9.84
CA ILE A 173 33.76 -67.59 9.28
C ILE A 173 33.78 -68.67 10.38
N THR A 174 34.72 -68.59 11.32
CA THR A 174 34.78 -69.55 12.43
C THR A 174 33.66 -69.38 13.45
N SER A 175 33.14 -68.16 13.61
CA SER A 175 32.01 -67.88 14.49
C SER A 175 30.67 -68.25 13.86
N ASP A 176 30.57 -68.27 12.53
CA ASP A 176 29.34 -68.60 11.80
C ASP A 176 29.64 -69.35 10.49
N LEU A 177 29.78 -70.67 10.58
CA LEU A 177 30.06 -71.55 9.45
C LEU A 177 28.90 -71.65 8.44
N ALA A 178 27.67 -71.39 8.88
CA ALA A 178 26.50 -71.43 8.03
C ALA A 178 26.29 -70.12 7.25
N GLY A 179 27.02 -69.08 7.63
CA GLY A 179 27.01 -67.79 6.95
C GLY A 179 25.72 -67.00 7.14
N PHE A 180 24.99 -67.20 8.22
CA PHE A 180 23.77 -66.46 8.56
C PHE A 180 24.02 -64.95 8.73
N SER A 181 25.14 -64.60 9.35
CA SER A 181 25.61 -63.24 9.58
C SER A 181 25.96 -62.49 8.29
N TYR A 182 26.28 -63.19 7.19
CA TYR A 182 26.45 -62.55 5.87
C TYR A 182 25.16 -61.94 5.33
N LEU A 183 23.98 -62.49 5.68
CA LEU A 183 22.70 -61.90 5.27
C LEU A 183 22.51 -60.51 5.88
N VAL A 184 22.98 -60.32 7.12
CA VAL A 184 22.94 -59.04 7.81
C VAL A 184 24.08 -58.12 7.36
N LEU A 185 25.29 -58.64 7.21
CA LEU A 185 26.45 -57.88 6.70
C LEU A 185 26.19 -57.31 5.30
N LYS A 186 25.50 -58.06 4.42
CA LYS A 186 25.11 -57.57 3.10
C LYS A 186 24.22 -56.32 3.19
N LYS A 187 23.31 -56.26 4.17
CA LYS A 187 22.47 -55.07 4.43
C LYS A 187 23.28 -53.91 5.00
N LEU A 188 24.25 -54.20 5.88
CA LEU A 188 25.15 -53.18 6.44
C LEU A 188 26.00 -52.53 5.35
N LEU A 189 26.55 -53.33 4.43
CA LEU A 189 27.33 -52.84 3.29
C LEU A 189 26.47 -52.02 2.31
N GLN A 190 25.19 -52.38 2.14
CA GLN A 190 24.25 -51.61 1.31
C GLN A 190 23.92 -50.22 1.89
N LEU A 191 24.05 -50.00 3.21
CA LEU A 191 23.86 -48.69 3.82
C LEU A 191 24.97 -47.69 3.45
N GLN A 192 26.16 -48.19 3.13
CA GLN A 192 27.36 -47.39 2.83
C GLN A 192 27.54 -47.11 1.32
N TYR A 193 26.82 -47.79 0.44
CA TYR A 193 26.97 -47.66 -1.00
C TYR A 193 26.00 -46.62 -1.58
N ASP A 194 26.55 -45.44 -1.92
CA ASP A 194 26.05 -44.66 -3.04
C ASP A 194 26.73 -45.21 -4.32
N GLU A 195 25.98 -45.40 -5.41
CA GLU A 195 26.45 -46.12 -6.60
C GLU A 195 27.68 -45.48 -7.26
N ASN A 196 28.03 -44.25 -6.90
CA ASN A 196 29.17 -43.52 -7.48
C ASN A 196 30.47 -43.64 -6.67
N PHE A 197 30.41 -44.17 -5.45
CA PHE A 197 31.55 -44.26 -4.54
C PHE A 197 31.99 -45.71 -4.29
N GLU A 198 33.25 -45.87 -3.92
CA GLU A 198 33.85 -47.10 -3.42
C GLU A 198 34.79 -46.79 -2.26
N ILE A 199 34.97 -47.78 -1.39
CA ILE A 199 35.91 -47.68 -0.26
C ILE A 199 37.25 -48.23 -0.73
N TYR A 200 38.28 -47.40 -0.68
CA TYR A 200 39.65 -47.78 -1.02
C TYR A 200 40.57 -47.40 0.15
N ASP A 201 41.24 -48.40 0.74
CA ASP A 201 42.07 -48.23 1.94
C ASP A 201 41.36 -47.45 3.07
N SER A 202 40.11 -47.83 3.34
CA SER A 202 39.22 -47.20 4.33
C SER A 202 38.88 -45.71 4.05
N HIS A 203 39.19 -45.19 2.85
CA HIS A 203 38.80 -43.86 2.38
C HIS A 203 37.67 -43.91 1.36
N ILE A 204 36.89 -42.82 1.25
CA ILE A 204 35.78 -42.71 0.30
C ILE A 204 36.29 -42.09 -1.01
N LEU A 205 36.38 -42.93 -2.04
CA LEU A 205 36.77 -42.51 -3.39
C LEU A 205 35.59 -42.68 -4.36
N THR A 206 35.57 -41.88 -5.42
CA THR A 206 34.72 -42.16 -6.57
C THR A 206 35.17 -43.43 -7.29
N LYS A 207 34.26 -44.13 -7.98
CA LYS A 207 34.60 -45.35 -8.74
C LYS A 207 35.64 -45.15 -9.85
N ASP A 208 35.74 -43.94 -10.38
CA ASP A 208 36.79 -43.57 -11.33
C ASP A 208 38.15 -43.29 -10.65
N LYS A 209 38.19 -43.33 -9.31
CA LYS A 209 39.33 -43.08 -8.43
C LYS A 209 39.98 -41.70 -8.61
N ARG A 210 39.22 -40.72 -9.14
CA ARG A 210 39.73 -39.37 -9.41
C ARG A 210 39.43 -38.36 -8.31
N HIS A 211 38.48 -38.69 -7.44
CA HIS A 211 38.05 -37.83 -6.35
C HIS A 211 38.04 -38.61 -5.05
N LEU A 212 38.69 -38.06 -4.03
CA LEU A 212 38.60 -38.52 -2.64
C LEU A 212 37.84 -37.46 -1.85
N ILE A 213 36.88 -37.90 -1.04
CA ILE A 213 36.10 -37.02 -0.18
C ILE A 213 36.31 -37.36 1.30
N PHE A 214 36.37 -36.33 2.13
CA PHE A 214 36.27 -36.45 3.58
C PHE A 214 35.45 -35.29 4.14
N PHE A 215 34.97 -35.44 5.37
CA PHE A 215 34.05 -34.48 5.98
C PHE A 215 34.73 -33.70 7.09
N VAL A 216 34.43 -32.40 7.16
CA VAL A 216 34.84 -31.50 8.24
C VAL A 216 33.57 -30.87 8.82
N GLN A 217 33.34 -31.07 10.11
CA GLN A 217 32.22 -30.47 10.82
C GLN A 217 32.73 -29.31 11.68
N PRO A 218 32.20 -28.08 11.53
CA PRO A 218 32.55 -26.97 12.40
C PRO A 218 31.99 -27.16 13.82
N GLY A 219 32.63 -26.56 14.83
CA GLY A 219 32.15 -26.61 16.21
C GLY A 219 30.90 -25.77 16.49
N TYR A 220 30.56 -24.84 15.59
CA TYR A 220 29.39 -23.97 15.66
C TYR A 220 28.45 -24.20 14.48
N SER A 221 27.16 -23.92 14.69
CA SER A 221 26.16 -24.12 13.63
C SER A 221 26.41 -23.20 12.45
N ALA A 222 26.11 -23.66 11.23
CA ALA A 222 26.38 -22.94 9.98
C ALA A 222 25.86 -21.49 9.95
N ASN A 223 24.78 -21.19 10.69
CA ASN A 223 24.19 -19.85 10.74
C ASN A 223 24.86 -18.88 11.73
N GLU A 224 25.81 -19.35 12.56
CA GLU A 224 26.61 -18.51 13.45
C GLU A 224 27.82 -17.93 12.70
N THR A 225 27.55 -17.12 11.68
CA THR A 225 28.56 -16.62 10.72
C THR A 225 29.74 -15.95 11.40
N GLY A 226 29.49 -15.07 12.39
CA GLY A 226 30.57 -14.36 13.10
C GLY A 226 31.56 -15.26 13.85
N LYS A 227 31.15 -16.48 14.27
CA LYS A 227 32.06 -17.47 14.88
C LYS A 227 32.73 -18.36 13.84
N ASN A 228 32.01 -18.67 12.76
CA ASN A 228 32.51 -19.51 11.69
C ASN A 228 33.42 -18.77 10.69
N THR A 229 33.46 -17.43 10.71
CA THR A 229 34.32 -16.65 9.81
C THR A 229 35.78 -17.06 9.88
N ASP A 230 36.35 -17.14 11.09
CA ASP A 230 37.76 -17.49 11.27
C ASP A 230 38.04 -18.95 10.94
N PHE A 231 37.10 -19.85 11.27
CA PHE A 231 37.15 -21.25 10.88
C PHE A 231 37.19 -21.42 9.34
N VAL A 232 36.29 -20.74 8.61
CA VAL A 232 36.21 -20.85 7.14
C VAL A 232 37.45 -20.23 6.50
N LYS A 233 37.98 -19.12 7.03
CA LYS A 233 39.23 -18.51 6.56
C LYS A 233 40.42 -19.47 6.71
N ALA A 234 40.56 -20.09 7.89
CA ALA A 234 41.62 -21.07 8.13
C ALA A 234 41.51 -22.28 7.18
N LEU A 235 40.31 -22.82 6.97
CA LEU A 235 40.09 -23.89 6.01
C LEU A 235 40.42 -23.46 4.56
N ASN A 236 40.03 -22.24 4.18
CA ASN A 236 40.33 -21.69 2.87
C ASN A 236 41.83 -21.54 2.63
N GLU A 237 42.58 -21.02 3.61
CA GLU A 237 44.04 -20.90 3.54
C GLU A 237 44.71 -22.25 3.34
N ILE A 238 44.27 -23.29 4.07
CA ILE A 238 44.78 -24.66 3.93
C ILE A 238 44.52 -25.16 2.50
N THR A 239 43.27 -25.12 2.04
CA THR A 239 42.93 -25.63 0.71
C THR A 239 43.65 -24.89 -0.42
N LYS A 240 43.88 -23.58 -0.28
CA LYS A 240 44.66 -22.78 -1.24
C LYS A 240 46.15 -23.14 -1.23
N SER A 241 46.77 -23.27 -0.07
CA SER A 241 48.20 -23.64 0.04
C SER A 241 48.44 -24.97 -0.67
N PHE A 242 47.68 -26.00 -0.32
CA PHE A 242 47.81 -27.33 -0.92
C PHE A 242 47.47 -27.38 -2.42
N SER A 243 46.53 -26.55 -2.87
CA SER A 243 46.18 -26.47 -4.30
C SER A 243 47.19 -25.69 -5.14
N ALA A 244 47.91 -24.75 -4.53
CA ALA A 244 48.96 -23.95 -5.18
C ALA A 244 50.30 -24.71 -5.22
N GLU A 245 50.62 -25.49 -4.19
CA GLU A 245 51.84 -26.30 -4.10
C GLU A 245 51.82 -27.55 -4.99
N ASN A 246 50.67 -27.91 -5.56
CA ASN A 246 50.53 -29.12 -6.38
C ASN A 246 49.90 -28.84 -7.76
N GLU A 247 50.63 -29.11 -8.84
CA GLU A 247 50.16 -28.87 -10.21
C GLU A 247 49.12 -29.91 -10.68
N THR A 248 49.08 -31.10 -10.09
CA THR A 248 48.25 -32.23 -10.54
C THR A 248 46.96 -32.43 -9.75
N ARG A 249 46.89 -31.87 -8.53
CA ARG A 249 45.78 -32.06 -7.58
C ARG A 249 45.16 -30.75 -7.17
N LEU A 250 43.87 -30.79 -6.88
CA LEU A 250 43.06 -29.66 -6.43
C LEU A 250 42.34 -30.06 -5.13
N VAL A 251 42.46 -29.21 -4.12
CA VAL A 251 41.69 -29.30 -2.89
C VAL A 251 40.60 -28.24 -2.93
N SER A 252 39.37 -28.64 -2.68
CA SER A 252 38.23 -27.73 -2.60
C SER A 252 37.28 -28.16 -1.51
N TYR A 253 36.47 -27.25 -0.99
CA TYR A 253 35.48 -27.58 0.02
C TYR A 253 34.14 -26.91 -0.28
N PHE A 254 33.06 -27.53 0.17
CA PHE A 254 31.71 -26.98 0.05
C PHE A 254 30.84 -27.36 1.25
N GLY A 255 30.03 -26.43 1.73
CA GLY A 255 29.01 -26.69 2.74
C GLY A 255 28.32 -25.43 3.24
N ALA A 256 27.31 -25.61 4.11
CA ALA A 256 26.41 -24.53 4.52
C ALA A 256 27.13 -23.39 5.26
N ALA A 257 28.10 -23.70 6.14
CA ALA A 257 28.84 -22.70 6.89
C ALA A 257 29.65 -21.75 5.98
N ALA A 258 30.32 -22.31 4.96
CA ALA A 258 31.09 -21.53 4.00
C ALA A 258 30.21 -20.56 3.20
N VAL A 259 29.04 -21.04 2.73
CA VAL A 259 28.08 -20.22 2.00
C VAL A 259 27.51 -19.11 2.90
N ALA A 260 27.15 -19.42 4.15
CA ALA A 260 26.60 -18.44 5.08
C ALA A 260 27.61 -17.34 5.43
N VAL A 261 28.88 -17.70 5.71
CA VAL A 261 29.96 -16.73 5.97
C VAL A 261 30.21 -15.85 4.74
N GLY A 262 30.29 -16.44 3.55
CA GLY A 262 30.48 -15.69 2.30
C GLY A 262 29.36 -14.66 2.06
N ASN A 263 28.11 -15.03 2.31
CA ASN A 263 26.99 -14.08 2.24
C ASN A 263 27.13 -12.92 3.24
N ALA A 264 27.44 -13.23 4.51
CA ALA A 264 27.55 -12.23 5.57
C ALA A 264 28.69 -11.22 5.31
N GLU A 265 29.87 -11.71 4.92
CA GLU A 265 31.01 -10.84 4.58
C GLU A 265 30.71 -9.96 3.37
N GLN A 266 30.14 -10.53 2.31
CA GLN A 266 29.79 -9.75 1.12
C GLN A 266 28.75 -8.68 1.45
N LEU A 267 27.72 -9.02 2.23
CA LEU A 267 26.68 -8.07 2.61
C LEU A 267 27.26 -6.88 3.40
N LYS A 268 28.23 -7.13 4.29
CA LYS A 268 28.92 -6.08 5.04
C LYS A 268 29.76 -5.18 4.12
N ASN A 269 30.51 -5.77 3.18
CA ASN A 269 31.32 -5.02 2.22
C ASN A 269 30.46 -4.17 1.29
N ASP A 270 29.40 -4.76 0.72
CA ASP A 270 28.45 -4.07 -0.14
C ASP A 270 27.73 -2.93 0.60
N THR A 271 27.38 -3.14 1.87
CA THR A 271 26.79 -2.08 2.70
C THR A 271 27.73 -0.89 2.82
N PHE A 272 29.00 -1.13 3.13
CA PHE A 272 29.98 -0.05 3.24
C PHE A 272 30.21 0.65 1.91
N LEU A 273 30.34 -0.11 0.81
CA LEU A 273 30.52 0.41 -0.54
C LEU A 273 29.33 1.29 -0.96
N THR A 274 28.11 0.77 -0.85
CA THR A 274 26.91 1.44 -1.33
C THR A 274 26.59 2.71 -0.53
N VAL A 275 26.73 2.69 0.80
CA VAL A 275 26.57 3.88 1.65
C VAL A 275 27.63 4.94 1.32
N SER A 276 28.89 4.54 1.17
CA SER A 276 29.99 5.46 0.84
C SER A 276 29.78 6.12 -0.52
N LEU A 277 29.44 5.31 -1.54
CA LEU A 277 29.15 5.80 -2.88
C LEU A 277 27.95 6.76 -2.87
N MET A 278 26.91 6.46 -2.09
CA MET A 278 25.75 7.35 -1.96
C MET A 278 26.13 8.70 -1.34
N VAL A 279 26.93 8.71 -0.27
CA VAL A 279 27.39 9.97 0.34
C VAL A 279 28.21 10.80 -0.65
N VAL A 280 29.08 10.17 -1.45
CA VAL A 280 29.87 10.85 -2.49
C VAL A 280 28.96 11.41 -3.60
N LEU A 281 28.03 10.61 -4.12
CA LEU A 281 27.08 11.06 -5.14
C LEU A 281 26.20 12.20 -4.64
N LEU A 282 25.73 12.10 -3.38
CA LEU A 282 24.97 13.15 -2.73
C LEU A 282 25.81 14.43 -2.57
N ALA A 283 27.08 14.31 -2.18
CA ALA A 283 28.00 15.45 -2.07
C ALA A 283 28.16 16.18 -3.42
N VAL A 284 28.39 15.44 -4.50
CA VAL A 284 28.51 15.98 -5.85
C VAL A 284 27.21 16.68 -6.28
N PHE A 285 26.08 16.01 -6.09
CA PHE A 285 24.77 16.52 -6.50
C PHE A 285 24.36 17.79 -5.73
N ILE A 286 24.42 17.76 -4.39
CA ILE A 286 24.05 18.89 -3.53
C ILE A 286 24.97 20.08 -3.77
N THR A 287 26.27 19.85 -3.91
CA THR A 287 27.22 20.93 -4.22
C THR A 287 26.96 21.51 -5.61
N GLY A 288 26.62 20.69 -6.60
CA GLY A 288 26.25 21.16 -7.94
C GLY A 288 24.98 22.03 -7.94
N PHE A 289 23.97 21.66 -7.18
CA PHE A 289 22.68 22.37 -7.13
C PHE A 289 22.73 23.64 -6.27
N PHE A 290 23.16 23.53 -5.00
CA PHE A 290 23.20 24.66 -4.07
C PHE A 290 24.44 25.55 -4.24
N LYS A 291 25.48 25.07 -4.95
CA LYS A 291 26.78 25.75 -5.11
C LYS A 291 27.45 26.09 -3.78
N ASP A 292 27.17 25.31 -2.74
CA ASP A 292 27.73 25.48 -1.39
C ASP A 292 27.86 24.11 -0.70
N ILE A 293 29.10 23.66 -0.49
CA ILE A 293 29.42 22.36 0.15
C ILE A 293 28.94 22.31 1.60
N ARG A 294 28.75 23.47 2.27
CA ARG A 294 28.28 23.53 3.66
C ARG A 294 26.84 23.04 3.81
N VAL A 295 26.09 22.93 2.72
CA VAL A 295 24.73 22.38 2.72
C VAL A 295 24.74 20.85 2.94
N LEU A 296 25.80 20.15 2.51
CA LEU A 296 25.91 18.70 2.68
C LEU A 296 25.83 18.24 4.15
N PRO A 297 26.67 18.74 5.09
CA PRO A 297 26.57 18.32 6.49
C PRO A 297 25.22 18.68 7.11
N VAL A 298 24.57 19.77 6.67
CA VAL A 298 23.24 20.17 7.15
C VAL A 298 22.16 19.17 6.75
N ILE A 299 22.23 18.61 5.53
CA ILE A 299 21.33 17.57 5.04
C ILE A 299 21.58 16.23 5.75
N LEU A 300 22.83 15.93 6.10
CA LEU A 300 23.17 14.67 6.77
C LEU A 300 22.77 14.65 8.25
N ILE A 301 22.63 15.81 8.91
CA ILE A 301 22.26 15.88 10.34
C ILE A 301 20.94 15.14 10.63
N PRO A 302 19.81 15.41 9.94
CA PRO A 302 18.57 14.67 10.18
C PRO A 302 18.70 13.17 9.93
N VAL A 303 19.53 12.75 8.97
CA VAL A 303 19.70 11.33 8.64
C VAL A 303 20.48 10.61 9.74
N ILE A 304 21.59 11.19 10.19
CA ILE A 304 22.40 10.64 11.30
C ILE A 304 21.55 10.60 12.57
N PHE A 305 20.83 11.69 12.87
CA PHE A 305 19.90 11.73 13.99
C PHE A 305 18.83 10.63 13.89
N GLY A 306 18.25 10.45 12.70
CA GLY A 306 17.28 9.40 12.41
C GLY A 306 17.84 7.98 12.64
N GLY A 307 19.00 7.68 12.09
CA GLY A 307 19.65 6.37 12.27
C GLY A 307 19.96 6.07 13.74
N LEU A 308 20.49 7.04 14.49
CA LEU A 308 20.73 6.89 15.94
C LEU A 308 19.41 6.71 16.71
N PHE A 309 18.38 7.46 16.34
CA PHE A 309 17.04 7.32 16.92
C PHE A 309 16.47 5.92 16.67
N ALA A 310 16.63 5.36 15.47
CA ALA A 310 16.18 4.01 15.15
C ALA A 310 16.89 2.95 15.98
N LEU A 311 18.22 3.01 16.06
CA LEU A 311 19.00 2.06 16.86
C LEU A 311 18.64 2.16 18.36
N PHE A 312 18.45 3.37 18.88
CA PHE A 312 17.99 3.57 20.26
C PHE A 312 16.60 2.96 20.50
N CYS A 313 15.63 3.20 19.61
CA CYS A 313 14.29 2.62 19.74
C CYS A 313 14.31 1.08 19.63
N ILE A 314 15.10 0.53 18.71
CA ILE A 314 15.22 -0.93 18.58
C ILE A 314 15.89 -1.54 19.81
N TYR A 315 16.91 -0.88 20.37
CA TYR A 315 17.53 -1.28 21.63
C TYR A 315 16.50 -1.41 22.76
N LEU A 316 15.56 -0.46 22.88
CA LEU A 316 14.48 -0.52 23.87
C LEU A 316 13.46 -1.64 23.62
N ILE A 317 13.28 -2.07 22.37
CA ILE A 317 12.26 -3.08 22.00
C ILE A 317 12.82 -4.50 22.10
N LYS A 318 13.98 -4.76 21.50
CA LYS A 318 14.48 -6.14 21.30
C LYS A 318 16.00 -6.33 21.43
N ALA A 319 16.76 -5.28 21.78
CA ALA A 319 18.22 -5.27 21.99
C ALA A 319 19.12 -5.73 20.80
N SER A 320 18.59 -6.41 19.78
CA SER A 320 19.33 -6.84 18.58
C SER A 320 18.66 -6.41 17.26
N VAL A 321 19.45 -6.24 16.20
CA VAL A 321 18.97 -5.91 14.85
C VAL A 321 19.70 -6.72 13.78
N SER A 322 18.99 -7.19 12.77
CA SER A 322 19.60 -7.87 11.62
C SER A 322 20.59 -6.97 10.88
N ILE A 323 21.74 -7.53 10.48
CA ILE A 323 22.71 -6.84 9.61
C ILE A 323 22.05 -6.35 8.31
N LEU A 324 21.13 -7.12 7.75
CA LEU A 324 20.46 -6.79 6.50
C LEU A 324 19.54 -5.57 6.62
N ALA A 325 19.00 -5.30 7.82
CA ALA A 325 18.26 -4.08 8.09
C ALA A 325 19.17 -2.84 8.05
N ILE A 326 20.41 -2.96 8.53
CA ILE A 326 21.42 -1.89 8.44
C ILE A 326 21.92 -1.75 7.00
N ALA A 327 22.04 -2.86 6.26
CA ALA A 327 22.41 -2.86 4.84
C ALA A 327 21.43 -2.05 3.98
N ALA A 328 20.13 -2.09 4.32
CA ALA A 328 19.12 -1.22 3.72
C ALA A 328 19.29 0.29 4.07
N GLY A 329 20.27 0.64 4.92
CA GLY A 329 20.58 2.00 5.34
C GLY A 329 20.96 2.94 4.20
N SER A 330 21.55 2.46 3.11
CA SER A 330 21.82 3.29 1.90
C SER A 330 20.52 3.75 1.23
N VAL A 331 19.49 2.90 1.21
CA VAL A 331 18.15 3.23 0.73
C VAL A 331 17.49 4.25 1.66
N ILE A 332 17.51 3.97 2.96
CA ILE A 332 16.92 4.86 3.98
C ILE A 332 17.60 6.23 3.97
N LEU A 333 18.92 6.29 3.76
CA LEU A 333 19.68 7.52 3.58
C LEU A 333 19.13 8.33 2.40
N GLY A 334 18.88 7.70 1.24
CA GLY A 334 18.28 8.37 0.09
C GLY A 334 16.89 8.97 0.38
N ILE A 335 16.07 8.28 1.16
CA ILE A 335 14.72 8.73 1.54
C ILE A 335 14.77 9.84 2.60
N ALA A 336 15.53 9.63 3.67
CA ALA A 336 15.59 10.55 4.81
C ALA A 336 16.17 11.92 4.44
N VAL A 337 17.09 11.96 3.47
CA VAL A 337 17.64 13.20 2.89
C VAL A 337 16.54 14.11 2.33
N ASN A 338 15.45 13.52 1.81
CA ASN A 338 14.41 14.28 1.14
C ASN A 338 13.73 15.28 2.09
N TYR A 339 13.53 14.94 3.37
CA TYR A 339 12.93 15.85 4.35
C TYR A 339 13.75 17.13 4.55
N ALA A 340 15.08 17.00 4.63
CA ALA A 340 15.96 18.16 4.71
C ALA A 340 15.97 18.95 3.39
N LEU A 341 15.96 18.24 2.26
CA LEU A 341 15.98 18.87 0.94
C LEU A 341 14.72 19.69 0.66
N HIS A 342 13.53 19.17 0.99
CA HIS A 342 12.27 19.90 0.89
C HIS A 342 12.28 21.21 1.69
N PHE A 343 12.81 21.18 2.91
CA PHE A 343 12.97 22.38 3.73
C PHE A 343 13.90 23.41 3.05
N LEU A 344 15.09 22.99 2.63
CA LEU A 344 16.12 23.88 2.09
C LEU A 344 15.75 24.47 0.72
N VAL A 345 15.04 23.71 -0.12
CA VAL A 345 14.56 24.20 -1.41
C VAL A 345 13.48 25.26 -1.21
N HIS A 346 12.50 25.04 -0.31
CA HIS A 346 11.49 26.05 0.01
C HIS A 346 12.11 27.32 0.64
N GLN A 347 13.18 27.17 1.42
CA GLN A 347 13.93 28.29 2.00
C GLN A 347 14.57 29.18 0.93
N ARG A 348 14.90 28.67 -0.28
CA ARG A 348 15.43 29.51 -1.36
C ARG A 348 14.43 30.58 -1.81
N ASN A 349 13.12 30.31 -1.70
CA ASN A 349 12.07 31.21 -2.19
C ASN A 349 11.47 32.10 -1.08
N HIS A 350 11.83 31.86 0.19
CA HIS A 350 11.31 32.60 1.34
C HIS A 350 12.44 33.24 2.13
N GLN A 351 12.32 34.53 2.45
CA GLN A 351 13.33 35.20 3.29
C GLN A 351 13.20 34.81 4.77
N ASN A 352 12.01 34.41 5.23
CA ASN A 352 11.72 34.06 6.62
C ASN A 352 11.48 32.55 6.78
N LYS A 353 12.22 31.92 7.70
CA LYS A 353 12.07 30.48 7.98
C LYS A 353 10.72 30.11 8.58
N GLU A 354 10.01 31.05 9.23
CA GLU A 354 8.65 30.76 9.71
C GLU A 354 7.68 30.47 8.57
N ASP A 355 7.80 31.17 7.45
CA ASP A 355 6.92 30.96 6.29
C ASP A 355 7.28 29.65 5.57
N VAL A 356 8.56 29.27 5.57
CA VAL A 356 8.99 27.92 5.13
C VAL A 356 8.33 26.85 5.99
N ILE A 357 8.35 26.99 7.32
CA ILE A 357 7.72 26.03 8.24
C ILE A 357 6.20 25.95 7.97
N LYS A 358 5.53 27.09 7.75
CA LYS A 358 4.09 27.10 7.43
C LYS A 358 3.76 26.31 6.18
N ASP A 359 4.52 26.54 5.11
CA ASP A 359 4.30 25.89 3.82
C ASP A 359 4.54 24.38 3.88
N ILE A 360 5.59 23.93 4.56
CA ILE A 360 5.96 22.50 4.55
C ILE A 360 5.35 21.68 5.69
N ALA A 361 4.90 22.31 6.79
CA ALA A 361 4.50 21.60 8.01
C ALA A 361 3.43 20.54 7.72
N ARG A 362 2.41 20.90 6.95
CA ARG A 362 1.31 19.98 6.60
C ARG A 362 1.76 18.90 5.61
N PRO A 363 2.26 19.21 4.41
CA PRO A 363 2.64 18.17 3.44
C PRO A 363 3.76 17.27 3.97
N MET A 364 4.78 17.82 4.64
CA MET A 364 5.90 17.02 5.14
C MET A 364 5.53 16.12 6.33
N THR A 365 4.64 16.57 7.23
CA THR A 365 4.12 15.70 8.31
C THR A 365 3.26 14.57 7.75
N LEU A 366 2.40 14.88 6.77
CA LEU A 366 1.53 13.87 6.17
C LEU A 366 2.33 12.83 5.39
N GLY A 367 3.25 13.29 4.53
CA GLY A 367 4.11 12.40 3.77
C GLY A 367 4.98 11.53 4.69
N SER A 368 5.71 12.14 5.62
CA SER A 368 6.49 11.34 6.59
C SER A 368 5.65 10.35 7.39
N LEU A 369 4.43 10.72 7.80
CA LEU A 369 3.54 9.79 8.51
C LEU A 369 3.13 8.60 7.63
N THR A 370 2.76 8.82 6.37
CA THR A 370 2.34 7.73 5.48
C THR A 370 3.51 6.84 5.10
N THR A 371 4.70 7.39 4.81
CA THR A 371 5.92 6.60 4.59
C THR A 371 6.28 5.77 5.82
N VAL A 372 6.31 6.38 7.01
CA VAL A 372 6.64 5.71 8.28
C VAL A 372 5.67 4.55 8.54
N LEU A 373 4.38 4.77 8.34
CA LEU A 373 3.36 3.73 8.55
C LEU A 373 3.43 2.63 7.49
N ALA A 374 3.83 2.95 6.25
CA ALA A 374 4.12 1.92 5.25
C ALA A 374 5.26 1.01 5.71
N PHE A 375 6.36 1.56 6.24
CA PHE A 375 7.44 0.73 6.82
C PHE A 375 7.00 -0.05 8.06
N PHE A 376 6.21 0.54 8.96
CA PHE A 376 5.69 -0.18 10.12
C PHE A 376 4.66 -1.26 9.77
N SER A 377 4.01 -1.20 8.61
CA SER A 377 3.16 -2.29 8.13
C SER A 377 3.92 -3.59 7.90
N LEU A 378 5.24 -3.52 7.69
CA LEU A 378 6.10 -4.72 7.64
C LEU A 378 6.17 -5.46 8.98
N GLN A 379 5.72 -4.86 10.09
CA GLN A 379 5.55 -5.60 11.36
C GLN A 379 4.45 -6.67 11.29
N LEU A 380 3.52 -6.53 10.34
CA LEU A 380 2.39 -7.45 10.18
C LEU A 380 2.76 -8.71 9.36
N THR A 381 4.00 -8.81 8.88
CA THR A 381 4.48 -10.00 8.17
C THR A 381 4.82 -11.13 9.13
N ASN A 382 5.06 -12.31 8.57
CA ASN A 382 5.56 -13.46 9.33
C ASN A 382 7.10 -13.54 9.31
N ALA A 383 7.76 -12.97 8.28
CA ALA A 383 9.21 -12.97 8.17
C ALA A 383 9.88 -11.92 9.08
N SER A 384 10.73 -12.37 10.02
CA SER A 384 11.35 -11.49 11.03
C SER A 384 12.29 -10.42 10.43
N MET A 385 12.98 -10.73 9.33
CA MET A 385 13.84 -9.78 8.63
C MET A 385 13.05 -8.58 8.09
N LEU A 386 11.85 -8.81 7.55
CA LEU A 386 10.99 -7.74 7.05
C LEU A 386 10.56 -6.84 8.22
N LYS A 387 10.30 -7.43 9.39
CA LYS A 387 10.03 -6.68 10.62
C LYS A 387 11.22 -5.82 11.01
N ASP A 388 12.43 -6.36 10.99
CA ASP A 388 13.65 -5.61 11.35
C ASP A 388 13.89 -4.42 10.43
N ILE A 389 13.74 -4.62 9.12
CA ILE A 389 13.83 -3.55 8.12
C ILE A 389 12.74 -2.51 8.37
N GLY A 390 11.50 -2.95 8.62
CA GLY A 390 10.38 -2.06 8.93
C GLY A 390 10.58 -1.21 10.18
N LEU A 391 11.11 -1.79 11.27
CA LEU A 391 11.44 -1.07 12.49
C LEU A 391 12.56 -0.06 12.26
N PHE A 392 13.66 -0.49 11.65
CA PHE A 392 14.82 0.37 11.43
C PHE A 392 14.49 1.53 10.50
N ALA A 393 13.82 1.28 9.37
CA ALA A 393 13.39 2.31 8.44
C ALA A 393 12.33 3.23 9.04
N GLY A 394 11.28 2.65 9.65
CA GLY A 394 10.18 3.41 10.26
C GLY A 394 10.69 4.39 11.32
N PHE A 395 11.48 3.92 12.30
CA PHE A 395 12.06 4.81 13.30
C PHE A 395 13.09 5.77 12.72
N SER A 396 13.90 5.36 11.73
CA SER A 396 14.87 6.25 11.10
C SER A 396 14.19 7.45 10.46
N LEU A 397 13.08 7.22 9.77
CA LEU A 397 12.28 8.28 9.15
C LEU A 397 11.53 9.12 10.17
N VAL A 398 11.02 8.54 11.27
CA VAL A 398 10.46 9.32 12.39
C VAL A 398 11.52 10.28 12.95
N GLY A 399 12.71 9.78 13.27
CA GLY A 399 13.79 10.60 13.80
C GLY A 399 14.24 11.67 12.80
N ALA A 400 14.37 11.32 11.52
CA ALA A 400 14.73 12.27 10.46
C ALA A 400 13.66 13.35 10.25
N ALA A 401 12.36 13.01 10.30
CA ALA A 401 11.26 13.95 10.19
C ALA A 401 11.20 14.89 11.40
N ILE A 402 11.35 14.37 12.63
CA ILE A 402 11.44 15.17 13.86
C ILE A 402 12.62 16.15 13.77
N CYS A 403 13.80 15.65 13.37
CA CYS A 403 14.97 16.50 13.26
C CYS A 403 14.81 17.56 12.16
N SER A 404 14.22 17.22 11.02
CA SER A 404 13.98 18.14 9.91
C SER A 404 12.94 19.21 10.24
N LEU A 405 11.89 18.89 11.01
CA LEU A 405 10.84 19.84 11.39
C LEU A 405 11.21 20.72 12.59
N ILE A 406 11.99 20.19 13.55
CA ILE A 406 12.26 20.89 14.82
C ILE A 406 13.65 21.50 14.87
N PHE A 407 14.71 20.75 14.54
CA PHE A 407 16.10 21.18 14.76
C PHE A 407 16.75 21.80 13.53
N LEU A 408 16.50 21.24 12.34
CA LEU A 408 17.06 21.72 11.08
C LEU A 408 16.79 23.21 10.80
N PRO A 409 15.61 23.80 11.12
CA PRO A 409 15.38 25.22 10.90
C PRO A 409 16.35 26.13 11.65
N HIS A 410 16.91 25.68 12.79
CA HIS A 410 17.90 26.44 13.56
C HIS A 410 19.33 26.22 13.09
N LEU A 411 19.60 25.03 12.54
CA LEU A 411 20.93 24.62 12.05
C LEU A 411 21.19 25.06 10.60
N SER A 412 20.15 25.29 9.81
CA SER A 412 20.31 25.61 8.39
C SER A 412 20.94 26.99 8.15
N PRO A 413 21.88 27.12 7.21
CA PRO A 413 22.39 28.43 6.80
C PRO A 413 21.30 29.24 6.08
N ASN A 414 21.50 30.54 5.97
CA ASN A 414 20.66 31.37 5.10
C ASN A 414 21.09 31.17 3.64
N ILE A 415 20.29 30.45 2.87
CA ILE A 415 20.55 30.18 1.46
C ILE A 415 19.90 31.29 0.63
N ARG A 416 20.70 32.01 -0.17
CA ARG A 416 20.18 33.00 -1.11
C ARG A 416 19.62 32.31 -2.35
N TYR A 417 18.52 32.85 -2.88
CA TYR A 417 18.00 32.43 -4.17
C TYR A 417 19.05 32.66 -5.27
N ARG A 418 19.30 31.62 -6.06
CA ARG A 418 20.07 31.71 -7.31
C ARG A 418 19.44 30.75 -8.28
N GLU A 419 18.89 31.27 -9.38
CA GLU A 419 18.28 30.45 -10.42
C GLU A 419 19.32 29.49 -11.00
N THR A 420 18.97 28.20 -11.05
CA THR A 420 19.83 27.15 -11.58
C THR A 420 19.52 26.88 -13.05
N ALA A 421 20.48 26.32 -13.79
CA ALA A 421 20.24 25.90 -15.19
C ALA A 421 19.10 24.87 -15.30
N LEU A 422 18.90 24.07 -14.25
CA LEU A 422 17.85 23.07 -14.15
C LEU A 422 16.44 23.70 -14.06
N GLU A 423 16.29 24.79 -13.32
CA GLU A 423 15.03 25.52 -13.18
C GLU A 423 14.59 26.25 -14.46
N ARG A 424 15.52 26.50 -15.40
CA ARG A 424 15.23 27.09 -16.71
C ARG A 424 14.65 26.09 -17.71
N TRP A 425 14.69 24.80 -17.40
CA TRP A 425 14.26 23.74 -18.32
C TRP A 425 12.74 23.69 -18.44
N SER A 426 12.24 23.52 -19.69
CA SER A 426 10.81 23.61 -20.02
C SER A 426 9.95 22.55 -19.33
N PHE A 427 10.54 21.45 -18.87
CA PHE A 427 9.87 20.39 -18.10
C PHE A 427 9.25 20.91 -16.80
N PHE A 428 9.79 21.99 -16.22
CA PHE A 428 9.27 22.61 -15.01
C PHE A 428 8.14 23.63 -15.25
N LYS A 429 7.82 23.95 -16.52
CA LYS A 429 6.62 24.74 -16.88
C LYS A 429 5.39 23.82 -16.94
N GLU A 430 4.17 24.37 -16.83
CA GLU A 430 2.95 23.55 -16.93
C GLU A 430 2.94 22.80 -18.28
N PRO A 431 3.02 21.45 -18.30
CA PRO A 431 3.03 20.71 -19.56
C PRO A 431 1.69 20.93 -20.27
N PRO A 432 1.66 20.94 -21.62
CA PRO A 432 0.41 21.00 -22.37
C PRO A 432 -0.42 19.77 -22.01
N ALA A 433 -1.45 20.00 -21.20
CA ALA A 433 -2.16 18.99 -20.40
C ALA A 433 -2.92 17.91 -21.20
N GLY A 434 -2.90 17.98 -22.53
CA GLY A 434 -3.60 17.05 -23.41
C GLY A 434 -2.77 15.83 -23.79
N VAL A 435 -1.58 16.01 -24.34
CA VAL A 435 -0.87 14.93 -25.07
C VAL A 435 -0.36 13.85 -24.11
N TRP A 436 0.36 14.22 -23.05
CA TRP A 436 0.91 13.27 -22.08
C TRP A 436 -0.17 12.47 -21.35
N THR A 437 -1.27 13.13 -20.99
CA THR A 437 -2.43 12.47 -20.36
C THR A 437 -3.05 11.44 -21.31
N ILE A 438 -3.21 11.76 -22.59
CA ILE A 438 -3.72 10.82 -23.60
C ILE A 438 -2.77 9.64 -23.77
N LEU A 439 -1.46 9.89 -23.86
CA LEU A 439 -0.46 8.83 -23.94
C LEU A 439 -0.53 7.89 -22.74
N ILE A 440 -0.65 8.42 -21.52
CA ILE A 440 -0.78 7.60 -20.31
C ILE A 440 -2.08 6.79 -20.32
N LEU A 441 -3.20 7.39 -20.73
CA LEU A 441 -4.49 6.69 -20.83
C LEU A 441 -4.47 5.55 -21.86
N ILE A 442 -3.67 5.67 -22.93
CA ILE A 442 -3.48 4.61 -23.93
C ILE A 442 -2.48 3.55 -23.45
N ALA A 443 -1.39 3.98 -22.82
CA ALA A 443 -0.33 3.08 -22.34
C ALA A 443 -0.76 2.24 -21.12
N THR A 444 -1.68 2.74 -20.30
CA THR A 444 -2.12 2.02 -19.08
C THR A 444 -2.81 0.69 -19.41
N PRO A 445 -3.79 0.60 -20.33
CA PRO A 445 -4.32 -0.69 -20.80
C PRO A 445 -3.27 -1.61 -21.41
N PHE A 446 -2.28 -1.05 -22.13
CA PHE A 446 -1.17 -1.82 -22.69
C PHE A 446 -0.30 -2.46 -21.60
N PHE A 447 0.14 -1.70 -20.61
CA PHE A 447 0.92 -2.25 -19.49
C PHE A 447 0.09 -3.20 -18.61
N TYR A 448 -1.21 -2.93 -18.44
CA TYR A 448 -2.12 -3.82 -17.72
C TYR A 448 -2.21 -5.21 -18.37
N TYR A 449 -2.20 -5.28 -19.71
CA TYR A 449 -2.20 -6.55 -20.43
C TYR A 449 -0.95 -7.41 -20.11
N PHE A 450 0.24 -6.81 -20.02
CA PHE A 450 1.46 -7.52 -19.65
C PHE A 450 1.64 -7.74 -18.15
N ALA A 451 0.98 -6.93 -17.31
CA ALA A 451 1.13 -7.01 -15.86
C ALA A 451 0.72 -8.37 -15.28
N THR A 452 -0.13 -9.13 -15.97
CA THR A 452 -0.53 -10.48 -15.56
C THR A 452 0.55 -11.55 -15.75
N ASP A 453 1.61 -11.26 -16.52
CA ASP A 453 2.66 -12.22 -16.87
C ASP A 453 3.86 -12.19 -15.90
N VAL A 454 3.82 -11.34 -14.85
CA VAL A 454 4.89 -11.24 -13.86
C VAL A 454 4.96 -12.51 -13.00
N SER A 455 6.10 -13.22 -13.04
CA SER A 455 6.36 -14.43 -12.25
C SER A 455 7.08 -14.14 -10.92
N PHE A 456 7.03 -15.11 -10.00
CA PHE A 456 7.81 -15.12 -8.77
C PHE A 456 8.92 -16.17 -8.84
N ASN A 457 10.17 -15.75 -8.63
CA ASN A 457 11.33 -16.64 -8.62
C ASN A 457 11.37 -17.44 -7.31
N SER A 458 11.13 -18.75 -7.42
CA SER A 458 11.10 -19.69 -6.30
C SER A 458 12.47 -20.27 -5.92
N ASP A 459 13.53 -19.91 -6.63
CA ASP A 459 14.86 -20.44 -6.39
C ASP A 459 15.67 -19.55 -5.43
N MET A 460 15.73 -19.95 -4.16
CA MET A 460 16.49 -19.25 -3.13
C MET A 460 18.00 -19.35 -3.32
N SER A 461 18.50 -20.34 -4.06
CA SER A 461 19.94 -20.51 -4.27
C SER A 461 20.53 -19.33 -5.05
N LYS A 462 19.75 -18.73 -5.96
CA LYS A 462 20.14 -17.55 -6.74
C LYS A 462 20.28 -16.27 -5.91
N LEU A 463 19.72 -16.23 -4.71
CA LEU A 463 19.85 -15.10 -3.79
C LEU A 463 21.12 -15.18 -2.93
N ASN A 464 21.72 -16.38 -2.81
CA ASN A 464 22.98 -16.55 -2.11
C ASN A 464 24.12 -15.98 -2.95
N PHE A 465 24.95 -15.17 -2.31
CA PHE A 465 26.26 -14.85 -2.81
C PHE A 465 27.18 -16.07 -2.66
N MET A 466 27.82 -16.44 -3.77
CA MET A 466 28.87 -17.43 -3.80
C MET A 466 29.99 -16.88 -4.66
N ASN A 467 31.18 -16.78 -4.07
CA ASN A 467 32.38 -16.49 -4.83
C ASN A 467 32.66 -17.61 -5.84
N ASP A 468 33.50 -17.33 -6.84
CA ASP A 468 33.75 -18.28 -7.93
C ASP A 468 34.32 -19.61 -7.42
N GLU A 469 35.15 -19.58 -6.38
CA GLU A 469 35.72 -20.79 -5.74
C GLU A 469 34.64 -21.70 -5.15
N THR A 470 33.72 -21.13 -4.35
CA THR A 470 32.63 -21.90 -3.71
C THR A 470 31.62 -22.39 -4.75
N ARG A 471 31.35 -21.60 -5.80
CA ARG A 471 30.46 -21.99 -6.90
C ARG A 471 31.05 -23.17 -7.70
N LEU A 472 32.34 -23.12 -8.01
CA LEU A 472 33.04 -24.23 -8.67
C LEU A 472 33.12 -25.47 -7.77
N ALA A 473 33.31 -25.29 -6.46
CA ALA A 473 33.28 -26.39 -5.51
C ALA A 473 31.89 -27.04 -5.43
N GLN A 474 30.80 -26.25 -5.45
CA GLN A 474 29.43 -26.77 -5.52
C GLN A 474 29.21 -27.58 -6.80
N GLN A 475 29.52 -27.01 -7.98
CA GLN A 475 29.35 -27.70 -9.26
C GLN A 475 30.15 -29.01 -9.32
N ARG A 476 31.36 -29.02 -8.73
CA ARG A 476 32.18 -30.22 -8.64
C ARG A 476 31.52 -31.27 -7.75
N LEU A 477 31.01 -30.88 -6.58
CA LEU A 477 30.28 -31.80 -5.70
C LEU A 477 29.03 -32.36 -6.39
N GLU A 478 28.28 -31.54 -7.12
CA GLU A 478 27.10 -31.96 -7.90
C GLU A 478 27.47 -32.94 -9.02
N THR A 479 28.66 -32.79 -9.61
CA THR A 479 29.18 -33.72 -10.63
C THR A 479 29.62 -35.05 -10.00
N ILE A 480 30.27 -35.00 -8.84
CA ILE A 480 30.78 -36.16 -8.11
C ILE A 480 29.64 -36.97 -7.47
N ASN A 481 28.65 -36.30 -6.90
CA ASN A 481 27.49 -36.91 -6.27
C ASN A 481 26.16 -36.27 -6.75
N PRO A 482 25.66 -36.67 -7.93
CA PRO A 482 24.38 -36.18 -8.45
C PRO A 482 23.18 -36.56 -7.58
N ALA A 483 23.28 -37.66 -6.81
CA ALA A 483 22.19 -38.17 -5.97
C ALA A 483 21.91 -37.26 -4.76
N SER A 484 22.89 -36.48 -4.32
CA SER A 484 22.77 -35.52 -3.21
C SER A 484 21.71 -34.43 -3.43
N LEU A 485 21.37 -34.13 -4.69
CA LEU A 485 20.38 -33.09 -5.06
C LEU A 485 18.91 -33.50 -4.83
N HIS A 486 18.65 -34.78 -4.55
CA HIS A 486 17.30 -35.34 -4.47
C HIS A 486 17.03 -36.16 -3.20
N THR A 487 17.83 -35.94 -2.16
CA THR A 487 17.67 -36.61 -0.86
C THR A 487 16.54 -35.95 -0.06
N LEU A 488 15.52 -36.75 0.27
CA LEU A 488 14.41 -36.43 1.15
C LEU A 488 14.72 -36.97 2.56
N TYR A 489 14.36 -36.22 3.58
CA TYR A 489 14.46 -36.56 4.99
C TYR A 489 13.13 -37.11 5.47
N LEU A 490 13.10 -38.40 5.77
CA LEU A 490 11.96 -39.08 6.38
C LEU A 490 12.14 -39.07 7.89
N SER A 491 11.28 -38.35 8.61
CA SER A 491 11.38 -38.17 10.06
C SER A 491 10.22 -38.80 10.83
N CYS A 492 10.53 -39.40 11.97
CA CYS A 492 9.57 -40.03 12.89
C CYS A 492 9.81 -39.52 14.30
N GLU A 493 8.82 -38.88 14.92
CA GLU A 493 8.94 -38.25 16.25
C GLU A 493 8.17 -39.03 17.32
N GLY A 494 8.77 -39.21 18.50
CA GLY A 494 8.13 -39.78 19.68
C GLY A 494 8.63 -39.14 20.98
N ASN A 495 7.87 -39.30 22.07
CA ASN A 495 8.25 -38.78 23.40
C ASN A 495 9.31 -39.66 24.09
N SER A 496 9.64 -40.80 23.48
CA SER A 496 10.72 -41.70 23.90
C SER A 496 11.35 -42.35 22.67
N MET A 497 12.56 -42.88 22.83
CA MET A 497 13.23 -43.66 21.79
C MET A 497 12.36 -44.80 21.27
N GLU A 498 11.72 -45.55 22.17
CA GLU A 498 10.86 -46.67 21.82
C GLU A 498 9.61 -46.23 21.04
N GLU A 499 9.00 -45.10 21.41
CA GLU A 499 7.86 -44.57 20.64
C GLU A 499 8.27 -44.15 19.22
N ALA A 500 9.44 -43.52 19.06
CA ALA A 500 9.97 -43.13 17.76
C ALA A 500 10.33 -44.37 16.91
N LEU A 501 10.95 -45.39 17.51
CA LEU A 501 11.26 -46.67 16.85
C LEU A 501 10.01 -47.39 16.38
N ARG A 502 8.94 -47.45 17.21
CA ARG A 502 7.66 -48.07 16.80
C ARG A 502 7.02 -47.38 15.60
N LYS A 503 7.14 -46.05 15.51
CA LYS A 503 6.66 -45.30 14.34
C LYS A 503 7.52 -45.60 13.11
N ASN A 504 8.85 -45.64 13.27
CA ASN A 504 9.78 -46.03 12.21
C ASN A 504 9.50 -47.44 11.67
N ASP A 505 9.17 -48.39 12.54
CA ASP A 505 8.81 -49.77 12.17
C ASP A 505 7.54 -49.83 11.31
N ARG A 506 6.54 -48.99 11.59
CA ARG A 506 5.28 -48.90 10.80
C ARG A 506 5.49 -48.31 9.41
N ILE A 507 6.48 -47.43 9.26
CA ILE A 507 6.76 -46.73 8.00
C ILE A 507 7.55 -47.62 7.03
N THR A 508 8.37 -48.53 7.57
CA THR A 508 9.28 -49.38 6.78
C THR A 508 8.57 -50.16 5.66
N PRO A 509 7.46 -50.87 5.90
CA PRO A 509 6.76 -51.60 4.83
C PRO A 509 6.24 -50.71 3.70
N VAL A 510 5.84 -49.47 4.04
CA VAL A 510 5.37 -48.48 3.06
C VAL A 510 6.52 -48.02 2.17
N VAL A 511 7.67 -47.71 2.78
CA VAL A 511 8.89 -47.31 2.07
C VAL A 511 9.39 -48.44 1.16
N ASP A 512 9.41 -49.69 1.65
CA ASP A 512 9.81 -50.86 0.85
C ASP A 512 8.88 -51.12 -0.33
N SER A 513 7.57 -50.94 -0.14
CA SER A 513 6.56 -51.01 -1.22
C SER A 513 6.82 -49.95 -2.29
N LEU A 514 7.09 -48.70 -1.88
CA LEU A 514 7.41 -47.61 -2.79
C LEU A 514 8.75 -47.81 -3.53
N LYS A 515 9.73 -48.44 -2.89
CA LYS A 515 10.99 -48.84 -3.51
C LYS A 515 10.77 -49.92 -4.58
N LYS A 516 9.99 -50.97 -4.26
CA LYS A 516 9.62 -52.02 -5.23
C LYS A 516 8.81 -51.48 -6.42
N ALA A 517 8.01 -50.45 -6.20
CA ALA A 517 7.24 -49.76 -7.24
C ALA A 517 8.06 -48.76 -8.08
N GLY A 518 9.37 -48.62 -7.82
CA GLY A 518 10.26 -47.70 -8.53
C GLY A 518 10.00 -46.21 -8.24
N VAL A 519 9.21 -45.90 -7.21
CA VAL A 519 8.92 -44.52 -6.77
C VAL A 519 10.11 -43.97 -5.98
N ILE A 520 10.72 -44.81 -5.14
CA ILE A 520 11.94 -44.52 -4.40
C ILE A 520 13.10 -45.27 -5.06
N LYS A 521 14.19 -44.58 -5.42
CA LYS A 521 15.37 -45.19 -6.04
C LYS A 521 16.24 -45.90 -5.02
N ASN A 522 16.59 -45.19 -3.94
CA ASN A 522 17.37 -45.75 -2.85
C ASN A 522 16.91 -45.20 -1.50
N THR A 523 17.18 -45.95 -0.44
CA THR A 523 16.85 -45.60 0.94
C THR A 523 18.00 -46.01 1.83
N HIS A 524 18.55 -45.07 2.59
CA HIS A 524 19.41 -45.40 3.73
C HIS A 524 18.49 -45.70 4.91
N ALA A 525 17.65 -46.73 4.76
CA ALA A 525 16.60 -47.06 5.72
C ALA A 525 17.24 -47.75 6.93
N LEU A 526 17.24 -47.03 8.05
CA LEU A 526 17.78 -47.46 9.34
C LEU A 526 17.01 -48.63 9.95
N SER A 527 15.81 -48.90 9.42
CA SER A 527 14.86 -49.89 9.89
C SER A 527 15.33 -51.34 9.80
N ALA A 528 16.46 -51.61 9.16
CA ALA A 528 17.10 -52.92 9.25
C ALA A 528 17.81 -53.13 10.60
N PHE A 529 18.24 -52.05 11.27
CA PHE A 529 19.12 -52.10 12.45
C PHE A 529 18.55 -51.36 13.67
N LEU A 530 17.81 -50.26 13.49
CA LEU A 530 17.11 -49.52 14.54
C LEU A 530 15.66 -50.00 14.62
N LEU A 531 15.39 -50.91 15.56
CA LEU A 531 14.12 -51.64 15.69
C LEU A 531 13.51 -51.42 17.08
N SER A 532 12.18 -51.29 17.17
CA SER A 532 11.50 -51.24 18.47
C SER A 532 11.53 -52.59 19.19
N ASP A 533 11.46 -52.56 20.52
CA ASP A 533 11.47 -53.77 21.35
C ASP A 533 10.38 -54.76 20.92
N SER A 534 9.21 -54.24 20.51
CA SER A 534 8.09 -55.05 20.02
C SER A 534 8.43 -55.83 18.75
N LEU A 535 9.15 -55.22 17.81
CA LEU A 535 9.53 -55.87 16.55
C LEU A 535 10.70 -56.85 16.78
N GLN A 536 11.63 -56.52 17.67
CA GLN A 536 12.70 -57.44 18.07
C GLN A 536 12.14 -58.73 18.68
N GLN A 537 11.17 -58.63 19.61
CA GLN A 537 10.49 -59.79 20.19
C GLN A 537 9.78 -60.65 19.14
N GLN A 538 9.11 -60.01 18.16
CA GLN A 538 8.47 -60.73 17.07
C GLN A 538 9.48 -61.53 16.23
N ARG A 539 10.62 -60.93 15.89
CA ARG A 539 11.68 -61.59 15.09
C ARG A 539 12.37 -62.72 15.86
N ILE A 540 12.57 -62.56 17.17
CA ILE A 540 13.06 -63.63 18.06
C ILE A 540 12.08 -64.81 18.11
N ALA A 541 10.77 -64.53 18.25
CA ALA A 541 9.75 -65.58 18.24
C ALA A 541 9.68 -66.31 16.89
N GLN A 542 9.88 -65.59 15.78
CA GLN A 542 9.95 -66.18 14.45
C GLN A 542 11.15 -67.12 14.31
N TRP A 543 12.32 -66.77 14.86
CA TRP A 543 13.51 -67.64 14.87
C TRP A 543 13.27 -68.92 15.66
N ALA A 544 12.66 -68.81 16.84
CA ALA A 544 12.30 -69.97 17.65
C ALA A 544 11.33 -70.91 16.91
N THR A 545 10.39 -70.33 16.15
CA THR A 545 9.41 -71.11 15.35
C THR A 545 10.04 -71.72 14.09
N PHE A 546 11.03 -71.05 13.49
CA PHE A 546 11.70 -71.50 12.26
C PHE A 546 12.48 -72.82 12.47
N TRP A 547 13.01 -73.06 13.65
CA TRP A 547 13.83 -74.24 13.96
C TRP A 547 13.01 -75.40 14.56
N SER A 548 12.38 -76.20 13.70
CA SER A 548 11.83 -77.50 14.13
C SER A 548 12.95 -78.51 14.44
N GLU A 549 12.69 -79.46 15.33
CA GLU A 549 13.66 -80.52 15.67
C GLU A 549 14.11 -81.32 14.44
N GLU A 550 13.21 -81.57 13.49
CA GLU A 550 13.54 -82.23 12.22
C GLU A 550 14.52 -81.40 11.38
N ARG A 551 14.29 -80.07 11.30
CA ARG A 551 15.15 -79.15 10.54
C ARG A 551 16.55 -79.05 11.15
N LYS A 552 16.64 -78.94 12.47
CA LYS A 552 17.92 -78.92 13.21
C LYS A 552 18.73 -80.18 12.92
N GLN A 553 18.12 -81.35 13.04
CA GLN A 553 18.81 -82.63 12.81
C GLN A 553 19.36 -82.74 11.38
N LYS A 554 18.55 -82.42 10.37
CA LYS A 554 18.96 -82.45 8.95
C LYS A 554 20.10 -81.46 8.67
N PHE A 555 20.00 -80.25 9.22
CA PHE A 555 21.01 -79.19 9.05
C PHE A 555 22.34 -79.55 9.74
N TYR A 556 22.31 -79.99 11.00
CA TYR A 556 23.50 -80.39 11.73
C TYR A 556 24.19 -81.60 11.10
N ALA A 557 23.41 -82.59 10.62
CA ALA A 557 23.96 -83.73 9.91
C ALA A 557 24.72 -83.30 8.65
N ALA A 558 24.16 -82.37 7.87
CA ALA A 558 24.78 -81.84 6.66
C ALA A 558 26.08 -81.07 6.93
N ILE A 559 26.09 -80.18 7.94
CA ILE A 559 27.28 -79.41 8.32
C ILE A 559 28.38 -80.30 8.91
N LYS A 560 28.03 -81.23 9.79
CA LYS A 560 29.01 -82.13 10.44
C LYS A 560 29.63 -83.11 9.43
N ASP A 561 28.82 -83.68 8.54
CA ASP A 561 29.28 -84.59 7.47
C ASP A 561 30.30 -83.91 6.54
N GLU A 562 29.96 -82.73 6.00
CA GLU A 562 30.84 -82.04 5.04
C GLU A 562 32.02 -81.32 5.71
N GLY A 563 31.80 -80.74 6.89
CA GLY A 563 32.84 -80.06 7.65
C GLY A 563 33.97 -81.00 8.09
N GLN A 564 33.64 -82.25 8.45
CA GLN A 564 34.65 -83.28 8.75
C GLN A 564 35.47 -83.67 7.51
N LYS A 565 34.83 -83.81 6.33
CA LYS A 565 35.54 -84.06 5.06
C LYS A 565 36.54 -82.96 4.71
N LEU A 566 36.19 -81.71 5.04
CA LEU A 566 37.03 -80.53 4.84
C LEU A 566 38.01 -80.26 6.01
N LYS A 567 38.11 -81.19 6.97
CA LYS A 567 39.05 -81.14 8.11
C LYS A 567 38.84 -79.96 9.07
N PHE A 568 37.63 -79.42 9.17
CA PHE A 568 37.31 -78.49 10.25
C PHE A 568 37.40 -79.19 11.61
N SER A 569 37.88 -78.46 12.63
CA SER A 569 37.96 -79.00 13.99
C SER A 569 36.56 -79.27 14.55
N THR A 570 36.43 -80.27 15.42
CA THR A 570 35.16 -80.57 16.10
C THR A 570 34.63 -79.36 16.87
N GLN A 571 35.52 -78.56 17.48
CA GLN A 571 35.18 -77.33 18.19
C GLN A 571 34.57 -76.26 17.26
N THR A 572 35.11 -76.12 16.05
CA THR A 572 34.60 -75.18 15.05
C THR A 572 33.23 -75.63 14.53
N LEU A 573 33.04 -76.94 14.31
CA LEU A 573 31.76 -77.49 13.85
C LEU A 573 30.66 -77.44 14.92
N SER A 574 31.00 -77.53 16.21
CA SER A 574 30.04 -77.31 17.31
C SER A 574 29.71 -75.82 17.54
N GLY A 575 30.45 -74.90 16.91
CA GLY A 575 30.19 -73.46 17.04
C GLY A 575 28.80 -73.06 16.54
N ILE A 576 28.25 -73.76 15.55
CA ILE A 576 26.91 -73.48 15.02
C ILE A 576 25.80 -73.76 16.04
N ASP A 577 26.02 -74.71 16.97
CA ASP A 577 25.09 -75.06 18.03
C ASP A 577 24.85 -73.83 18.93
N SER A 578 25.90 -73.03 19.17
CA SER A 578 25.84 -71.78 19.94
C SER A 578 25.08 -70.62 19.26
N ILE A 579 24.73 -70.76 17.97
CA ILE A 579 23.90 -69.79 17.25
C ILE A 579 22.45 -70.28 17.19
N VAL A 580 22.23 -71.56 16.89
CA VAL A 580 20.88 -72.13 16.69
C VAL A 580 20.16 -72.36 18.02
N GLU A 581 20.87 -72.75 19.08
CA GLU A 581 20.29 -73.10 20.39
C GLU A 581 20.34 -71.94 21.41
N ARG A 582 20.86 -70.77 21.01
CA ARG A 582 20.93 -69.60 21.88
C ARG A 582 19.54 -69.04 22.19
N ASN A 583 19.30 -68.74 23.46
CA ASN A 583 18.14 -67.97 23.90
C ASN A 583 18.39 -66.48 23.67
N TYR A 584 17.89 -65.97 22.55
CA TYR A 584 18.02 -64.56 22.20
C TYR A 584 17.06 -63.69 23.02
N THR A 585 17.54 -62.53 23.44
CA THR A 585 16.74 -61.47 24.08
C THR A 585 16.76 -60.22 23.22
N VAL A 586 15.83 -59.30 23.53
CA VAL A 586 15.85 -57.93 23.01
C VAL A 586 17.21 -57.29 23.31
N MET A 587 17.71 -56.44 22.42
CA MET A 587 18.95 -55.68 22.64
C MET A 587 18.83 -54.85 23.92
N ASP A 588 19.85 -54.91 24.76
CA ASP A 588 19.94 -54.05 25.93
C ASP A 588 20.37 -52.62 25.54
N THR A 589 20.33 -51.70 26.50
CA THR A 589 20.70 -50.29 26.24
C THR A 589 22.16 -50.14 25.81
N THR A 590 23.04 -51.03 26.28
CA THR A 590 24.48 -51.03 25.96
C THR A 590 24.71 -51.40 24.50
N ALA A 591 24.19 -52.54 24.05
CA ALA A 591 24.31 -53.00 22.67
C ALA A 591 23.66 -52.02 21.68
N PHE A 592 22.50 -51.45 22.06
CA PHE A 592 21.85 -50.41 21.25
C PHE A 592 22.70 -49.13 21.16
N HIS A 593 23.34 -48.71 22.27
CA HIS A 593 24.21 -47.55 22.28
C HIS A 593 25.46 -47.77 21.41
N GLU A 594 26.07 -48.95 21.46
CA GLU A 594 27.20 -49.31 20.60
C GLU A 594 26.82 -49.27 19.12
N LEU A 595 25.69 -49.87 18.75
CA LEU A 595 25.15 -49.83 17.38
C LEU A 595 24.86 -48.39 16.92
N ARG A 596 24.27 -47.58 17.80
CA ARG A 596 23.99 -46.16 17.55
C ARG A 596 25.29 -45.38 17.34
N ALA A 597 26.25 -45.51 18.24
CA ALA A 597 27.50 -44.75 18.20
C ALA A 597 28.35 -45.07 16.95
N ALA A 598 28.26 -46.31 16.45
CA ALA A 598 29.03 -46.77 15.31
C ALA A 598 28.53 -46.22 13.95
N PHE A 599 27.22 -46.31 13.66
CA PHE A 599 26.69 -45.95 12.33
C PHE A 599 25.49 -45.00 12.32
N PHE A 600 24.79 -44.82 13.44
CA PHE A 600 23.48 -44.15 13.44
C PHE A 600 23.39 -42.93 14.36
N ARG A 601 24.55 -42.42 14.83
CA ARG A 601 24.64 -41.26 15.72
C ARG A 601 23.90 -40.06 15.15
N ASP A 602 24.10 -39.82 13.86
CA ASP A 602 23.59 -38.66 13.14
C ASP A 602 22.10 -38.80 12.75
N ASN A 603 21.57 -40.02 12.82
CA ASN A 603 20.19 -40.33 12.44
C ASN A 603 19.18 -40.21 13.58
N ILE A 604 19.64 -39.98 14.81
CA ILE A 604 18.79 -39.91 16.00
C ILE A 604 19.04 -38.59 16.73
N ILE A 605 18.03 -37.73 16.76
CA ILE A 605 18.02 -36.49 17.53
C ILE A 605 17.27 -36.72 18.84
N GLN A 606 17.91 -36.41 19.96
CA GLN A 606 17.30 -36.52 21.29
C GLN A 606 17.54 -35.22 22.07
N LYS A 607 16.51 -34.37 22.14
CA LYS A 607 16.58 -33.05 22.77
C LYS A 607 15.20 -32.66 23.30
N ASP A 608 15.16 -31.90 24.40
CA ASP A 608 13.92 -31.35 24.98
C ASP A 608 12.82 -32.40 25.26
N GLY A 609 13.21 -33.62 25.66
CA GLY A 609 12.28 -34.73 25.93
C GLY A 609 11.66 -35.37 24.68
N ARG A 610 12.11 -35.00 23.48
CA ARG A 610 11.66 -35.54 22.18
C ARG A 610 12.76 -36.38 21.55
N THR A 611 12.35 -37.48 20.91
CA THR A 611 13.24 -38.32 20.10
C THR A 611 12.76 -38.36 18.66
N THR A 612 13.64 -38.03 17.72
CA THR A 612 13.36 -38.03 16.28
C THR A 612 14.33 -38.93 15.55
N ILE A 613 13.80 -39.87 14.77
CA ILE A 613 14.58 -40.74 13.88
C ILE A 613 14.49 -40.19 12.47
N ILE A 614 15.63 -40.03 11.80
CA ILE A 614 15.75 -39.43 10.46
C ILE A 614 16.39 -40.42 9.50
N SER A 615 15.63 -40.88 8.50
CA SER A 615 16.11 -41.69 7.39
C SER A 615 16.26 -40.86 6.11
N LEU A 616 17.22 -41.21 5.27
CA LEU A 616 17.45 -40.54 3.97
C LEU A 616 16.83 -41.36 2.83
N VAL A 617 16.05 -40.69 1.98
CA VAL A 617 15.29 -41.30 0.88
C VAL A 617 15.61 -40.56 -0.42
N ASN A 618 16.11 -41.27 -1.43
CA ASN A 618 16.41 -40.68 -2.74
C ASN A 618 15.25 -40.97 -3.72
N ALA A 619 14.60 -39.92 -4.21
CA ALA A 619 13.48 -40.02 -5.16
C ALA A 619 13.46 -38.83 -6.13
N LEU A 620 12.88 -39.02 -7.32
CA LEU A 620 12.73 -37.91 -8.27
C LEU A 620 11.69 -36.89 -7.76
N PRO A 621 11.88 -35.56 -8.02
CA PRO A 621 10.99 -34.52 -7.51
C PRO A 621 9.50 -34.75 -7.82
N GLU A 622 9.19 -35.21 -9.04
CA GLU A 622 7.82 -35.49 -9.50
C GLU A 622 7.09 -36.59 -8.70
N LYS A 623 7.82 -37.43 -7.96
CA LYS A 623 7.28 -38.55 -7.20
C LYS A 623 7.07 -38.21 -5.72
N LYS A 624 7.50 -37.04 -5.26
CA LYS A 624 7.47 -36.62 -3.85
C LYS A 624 6.06 -36.62 -3.26
N GLU A 625 5.09 -36.05 -3.97
CA GLU A 625 3.70 -35.96 -3.49
C GLU A 625 3.09 -37.34 -3.27
N ARG A 626 3.39 -38.30 -4.15
CA ARG A 626 2.96 -39.70 -4.02
C ARG A 626 3.56 -40.38 -2.79
N ILE A 627 4.83 -40.10 -2.47
CA ILE A 627 5.49 -40.62 -1.26
C ILE A 627 4.84 -40.01 -0.02
N GLN A 628 4.62 -38.70 0.00
CA GLN A 628 4.00 -37.99 1.12
C GLN A 628 2.58 -38.50 1.40
N GLN A 629 1.76 -38.70 0.36
CA GLN A 629 0.41 -39.26 0.49
C GLN A 629 0.40 -40.67 1.09
N ALA A 630 1.37 -41.52 0.71
CA ALA A 630 1.49 -42.87 1.25
C ALA A 630 1.91 -42.88 2.74
N LEU A 631 2.63 -41.85 3.20
CA LEU A 631 3.15 -41.76 4.56
C LEU A 631 2.16 -41.14 5.58
N LEU A 632 1.15 -40.40 5.11
CA LEU A 632 0.11 -39.79 5.98
C LEU A 632 -0.59 -40.82 6.88
N GLY A 633 -0.85 -42.03 6.36
CA GLY A 633 -1.54 -43.10 7.10
C GLY A 633 -0.71 -43.76 8.21
N VAL A 634 0.62 -43.61 8.18
CA VAL A 634 1.56 -44.26 9.12
C VAL A 634 2.30 -43.25 10.02
N GLN A 635 1.83 -41.99 10.05
CA GLN A 635 2.43 -40.90 10.83
C GLN A 635 3.91 -40.63 10.50
N GLY A 636 4.32 -40.90 9.26
CA GLY A 636 5.65 -40.53 8.75
C GLY A 636 5.63 -39.13 8.16
N ASP A 637 6.63 -38.32 8.52
CA ASP A 637 6.76 -36.96 7.99
C ASP A 637 7.90 -36.90 6.96
N LEU A 638 7.57 -36.49 5.75
CA LEU A 638 8.52 -36.40 4.63
C LEU A 638 8.87 -34.94 4.40
N SER A 639 10.14 -34.64 4.61
CA SER A 639 10.69 -33.29 4.53
C SER A 639 11.81 -33.24 3.51
N ASP A 640 12.00 -32.11 2.85
CA ASP A 640 13.21 -31.84 2.09
C ASP A 640 13.63 -30.40 2.29
N ARG A 641 14.87 -30.08 1.88
CA ARG A 641 15.39 -28.72 1.98
C ARG A 641 14.54 -27.73 1.18
N GLN A 642 13.95 -28.17 0.07
CA GLN A 642 13.09 -27.34 -0.79
C GLN A 642 11.71 -27.04 -0.16
N MET A 643 11.21 -27.86 0.77
CA MET A 643 9.93 -27.65 1.45
C MET A 643 9.96 -26.40 2.32
N ILE A 644 11.06 -26.15 3.04
CA ILE A 644 11.24 -24.89 3.77
C ILE A 644 11.16 -23.72 2.80
N THR A 645 11.88 -23.79 1.67
CA THR A 645 11.85 -22.78 0.62
C THR A 645 10.43 -22.56 0.09
N ASN A 646 9.69 -23.62 -0.25
CA ASN A 646 8.33 -23.54 -0.79
C ASN A 646 7.32 -22.99 0.23
N LEU A 647 7.42 -23.40 1.50
CA LEU A 647 6.60 -22.85 2.59
C LEU A 647 6.89 -21.36 2.77
N PHE A 648 8.17 -20.99 2.80
CA PHE A 648 8.61 -19.61 2.93
C PHE A 648 8.09 -18.74 1.78
N ILE A 649 8.18 -19.23 0.54
CA ILE A 649 7.63 -18.55 -0.64
C ILE A 649 6.13 -18.31 -0.52
N SER A 650 5.38 -19.33 -0.08
CA SER A 650 3.92 -19.21 0.10
C SER A 650 3.58 -18.14 1.16
N TYR A 651 4.31 -18.10 2.26
CA TYR A 651 4.15 -17.08 3.30
C TYR A 651 4.49 -15.68 2.79
N VAL A 652 5.65 -15.50 2.14
CA VAL A 652 6.08 -14.20 1.62
C VAL A 652 5.09 -13.68 0.56
N HIS A 653 4.59 -14.55 -0.31
CA HIS A 653 3.59 -14.17 -1.31
C HIS A 653 2.26 -13.72 -0.67
N ASN A 654 1.77 -14.43 0.34
CA ASN A 654 0.54 -14.05 1.05
C ASN A 654 0.72 -12.76 1.86
N ASP A 655 1.84 -12.65 2.59
CA ASP A 655 2.21 -11.45 3.33
C ASP A 655 2.27 -10.24 2.40
N PHE A 656 2.85 -10.39 1.20
CA PHE A 656 2.95 -9.31 0.23
C PHE A 656 1.59 -8.76 -0.20
N ASN A 657 0.67 -9.62 -0.65
CA ASN A 657 -0.65 -9.18 -1.08
C ASN A 657 -1.40 -8.48 0.07
N PHE A 658 -1.24 -8.99 1.29
CA PHE A 658 -1.79 -8.37 2.49
C PHE A 658 -1.17 -7.00 2.77
N ILE A 659 0.16 -6.87 2.77
CA ILE A 659 0.87 -5.61 3.02
C ILE A 659 0.46 -4.55 2.00
N VAL A 660 0.47 -4.87 0.69
CA VAL A 660 0.13 -3.91 -0.36
C VAL A 660 -1.31 -3.42 -0.21
N ALA A 661 -2.26 -4.33 0.06
CA ALA A 661 -3.65 -3.97 0.28
C ALA A 661 -3.82 -3.12 1.56
N PHE A 662 -3.20 -3.54 2.66
CA PHE A 662 -3.26 -2.85 3.95
C PHE A 662 -2.67 -1.45 3.88
N THR A 663 -1.46 -1.30 3.34
CA THR A 663 -0.81 0.01 3.15
C THR A 663 -1.61 0.92 2.24
N SER A 664 -2.13 0.41 1.14
CA SER A 664 -3.01 1.17 0.22
C SER A 664 -4.25 1.71 0.94
N ILE A 665 -4.93 0.89 1.75
CA ILE A 665 -6.10 1.30 2.53
C ILE A 665 -5.69 2.32 3.60
N LEU A 666 -4.60 2.07 4.32
CA LEU A 666 -4.09 2.93 5.38
C LEU A 666 -3.76 4.33 4.85
N VAL A 667 -2.99 4.41 3.77
CA VAL A 667 -2.63 5.67 3.10
C VAL A 667 -3.89 6.38 2.61
N PHE A 668 -4.82 5.66 1.97
CA PHE A 668 -6.08 6.25 1.51
C PHE A 668 -6.89 6.86 2.67
N VAL A 669 -7.00 6.17 3.82
CA VAL A 669 -7.70 6.67 5.00
C VAL A 669 -7.02 7.91 5.58
N ILE A 670 -5.70 7.94 5.67
CA ILE A 670 -4.94 9.10 6.15
C ILE A 670 -5.15 10.31 5.24
N LEU A 671 -5.06 10.10 3.92
CA LEU A 671 -5.35 11.13 2.92
C LEU A 671 -6.81 11.62 3.00
N LEU A 672 -7.76 10.72 3.28
CA LEU A 672 -9.17 11.07 3.45
C LEU A 672 -9.41 11.93 4.69
N ILE A 673 -8.82 11.57 5.83
CA ILE A 673 -8.91 12.35 7.07
C ILE A 673 -8.25 13.72 6.87
N SER A 674 -7.07 13.75 6.25
CA SER A 674 -6.30 14.98 6.06
C SER A 674 -6.93 15.95 5.06
N SER A 675 -7.43 15.46 3.93
CA SER A 675 -8.09 16.27 2.92
C SER A 675 -9.52 16.65 3.30
N GLY A 676 -10.19 15.80 4.11
CA GLY A 676 -11.59 15.88 4.50
C GLY A 676 -12.59 15.71 3.34
N ARG A 677 -12.11 15.31 2.16
CA ARG A 677 -12.92 15.15 0.95
C ARG A 677 -12.42 13.99 0.09
N ILE A 678 -13.35 13.13 -0.31
CA ILE A 678 -13.06 11.95 -1.11
C ILE A 678 -12.50 12.30 -2.49
N GLU A 679 -12.93 13.42 -3.08
CA GLU A 679 -12.48 13.86 -4.41
C GLU A 679 -10.98 14.16 -4.42
N ILE A 680 -10.51 14.93 -3.45
CA ILE A 680 -9.08 15.26 -3.30
C ILE A 680 -8.28 13.98 -3.01
N THR A 681 -8.81 13.12 -2.15
CA THR A 681 -8.18 11.84 -1.80
C THR A 681 -7.97 10.98 -3.04
N VAL A 682 -9.02 10.79 -3.85
CA VAL A 682 -8.95 9.99 -5.07
C VAL A 682 -8.01 10.61 -6.09
N ILE A 683 -8.03 11.94 -6.27
CA ILE A 683 -7.10 12.62 -7.21
C ILE A 683 -5.65 12.43 -6.76
N THR A 684 -5.37 12.48 -5.46
CA THR A 684 -4.03 12.28 -4.89
C THR A 684 -3.59 10.82 -4.94
N PHE A 685 -4.52 9.87 -4.76
CA PHE A 685 -4.22 8.44 -4.65
C PHE A 685 -4.12 7.72 -6.01
N LEU A 686 -4.93 8.11 -6.99
CA LEU A 686 -5.03 7.44 -8.29
C LEU A 686 -3.70 7.35 -9.07
N PRO A 687 -2.82 8.37 -9.09
CA PRO A 687 -1.49 8.27 -9.71
C PRO A 687 -0.71 7.04 -9.25
N MET A 688 -0.75 6.72 -7.96
CA MET A 688 -0.04 5.56 -7.39
C MET A 688 -0.58 4.23 -7.89
N LEU A 689 -1.91 4.10 -7.99
CA LEU A 689 -2.55 2.90 -8.53
C LEU A 689 -2.13 2.66 -10.00
N ILE A 690 -2.10 3.72 -10.81
CA ILE A 690 -1.67 3.64 -12.21
C ILE A 690 -0.18 3.30 -12.28
N THR A 691 0.65 3.89 -11.41
CA THR A 691 2.07 3.55 -11.32
C THR A 691 2.27 2.06 -11.04
N TRP A 692 1.51 1.46 -10.13
CA TRP A 692 1.65 0.05 -9.81
C TRP A 692 1.40 -0.84 -11.04
N ILE A 693 0.39 -0.53 -11.85
CA ILE A 693 0.12 -1.22 -13.12
C ILE A 693 1.32 -1.10 -14.08
N TRP A 694 1.93 0.08 -14.17
CA TRP A 694 3.09 0.31 -15.03
C TRP A 694 4.34 -0.42 -14.54
N VAL A 695 4.59 -0.46 -13.24
CA VAL A 695 5.71 -1.21 -12.65
C VAL A 695 5.59 -2.69 -13.02
N LEU A 696 4.42 -3.29 -12.80
CA LEU A 696 4.17 -4.69 -13.16
C LEU A 696 4.29 -4.93 -14.68
N GLY A 697 3.70 -4.07 -15.49
CA GLY A 697 3.78 -4.20 -16.95
C GLY A 697 5.22 -4.06 -17.49
N ILE A 698 6.02 -3.15 -16.95
CA ILE A 698 7.43 -3.00 -17.33
C ILE A 698 8.26 -4.19 -16.84
N MET A 699 7.99 -4.68 -15.63
CA MET A 699 8.67 -5.88 -15.10
C MET A 699 8.46 -7.09 -16.02
N ALA A 700 7.23 -7.30 -16.49
CA ALA A 700 6.93 -8.36 -17.45
C ALA A 700 7.68 -8.19 -18.78
N LEU A 701 7.76 -6.96 -19.31
CA LEU A 701 8.44 -6.69 -20.59
C LEU A 701 9.97 -6.82 -20.52
N VAL A 702 10.57 -6.58 -19.36
CA VAL A 702 12.02 -6.67 -19.13
C VAL A 702 12.42 -8.02 -18.50
N SER A 703 11.46 -8.94 -18.33
CA SER A 703 11.66 -10.25 -17.70
C SER A 703 12.25 -10.17 -16.28
N ILE A 704 11.81 -9.18 -15.50
CA ILE A 704 12.16 -9.05 -14.08
C ILE A 704 11.14 -9.79 -13.24
N GLU A 705 11.57 -10.83 -12.54
CA GLU A 705 10.73 -11.63 -11.64
C GLU A 705 10.68 -11.03 -10.22
N PHE A 706 9.56 -11.23 -9.51
CA PHE A 706 9.53 -10.99 -8.07
C PHE A 706 10.38 -12.02 -7.33
N ASN A 707 11.03 -11.60 -6.25
CA ASN A 707 11.74 -12.45 -5.31
C ASN A 707 11.51 -11.92 -3.89
N ILE A 708 11.98 -12.65 -2.88
CA ILE A 708 11.70 -12.34 -1.46
C ILE A 708 12.30 -11.00 -1.02
N VAL A 709 13.32 -10.51 -1.71
CA VAL A 709 14.01 -9.27 -1.34
C VAL A 709 13.42 -8.08 -2.11
N ASN A 710 13.23 -8.22 -3.42
CA ASN A 710 12.72 -7.13 -4.26
C ASN A 710 11.21 -6.87 -4.05
N ILE A 711 10.46 -7.83 -3.50
CA ILE A 711 9.05 -7.65 -3.14
C ILE A 711 8.86 -6.57 -2.07
N MET A 712 9.85 -6.37 -1.18
CA MET A 712 9.83 -5.29 -0.18
C MET A 712 9.80 -3.90 -0.81
N VAL A 713 10.40 -3.76 -2.00
CA VAL A 713 10.49 -2.48 -2.70
C VAL A 713 9.12 -1.94 -3.09
N SER A 714 8.13 -2.81 -3.28
CA SER A 714 6.75 -2.40 -3.52
C SER A 714 6.23 -1.48 -2.41
N THR A 715 6.50 -1.82 -1.14
CA THR A 715 6.13 -1.01 0.02
C THR A 715 6.84 0.34 0.00
N PHE A 716 8.08 0.40 -0.53
CA PHE A 716 8.81 1.65 -0.69
C PHE A 716 8.20 2.51 -1.80
N ILE A 717 7.82 1.91 -2.93
CA ILE A 717 7.20 2.62 -4.05
C ILE A 717 5.87 3.24 -3.61
N PHE A 718 5.05 2.53 -2.83
CA PHE A 718 3.80 3.07 -2.30
C PHE A 718 4.02 4.17 -1.26
N GLY A 719 4.91 3.95 -0.29
CA GLY A 719 5.18 4.92 0.79
C GLY A 719 6.02 6.13 0.41
N LEU A 720 6.70 6.11 -0.75
CA LEU A 720 7.34 7.29 -1.34
C LEU A 720 6.48 7.93 -2.43
N GLY A 721 5.57 7.16 -3.02
CA GLY A 721 4.79 7.62 -4.16
C GLY A 721 3.67 8.58 -3.78
N ASP A 722 3.15 8.41 -2.58
CA ASP A 722 2.21 9.32 -1.96
C ASP A 722 2.87 10.65 -1.59
N ASP A 723 4.13 10.67 -1.12
CA ASP A 723 4.85 11.90 -0.79
C ASP A 723 4.81 12.89 -1.96
N TYR A 724 5.20 12.44 -3.16
CA TYR A 724 5.20 13.30 -4.34
C TYR A 724 3.80 13.80 -4.69
N SER A 725 2.80 12.94 -4.57
CA SER A 725 1.40 13.30 -4.82
C SER A 725 0.85 14.28 -3.77
N ILE A 726 1.20 14.10 -2.49
CA ILE A 726 0.83 14.98 -1.37
C ILE A 726 1.40 16.39 -1.60
N PHE A 727 2.68 16.49 -1.96
CA PHE A 727 3.31 17.77 -2.23
C PHE A 727 2.71 18.46 -3.47
N VAL A 728 2.46 17.74 -4.57
CA VAL A 728 1.78 18.30 -5.75
C VAL A 728 0.37 18.78 -5.40
N MET A 729 -0.42 17.98 -4.69
CA MET A 729 -1.78 18.33 -4.29
C MET A 729 -1.79 19.57 -3.41
N ASP A 730 -0.88 19.66 -2.44
CA ASP A 730 -0.78 20.82 -1.56
C ASP A 730 -0.46 22.09 -2.35
N GLY A 731 0.49 22.02 -3.30
CA GLY A 731 0.77 23.13 -4.21
C GLY A 731 -0.41 23.54 -5.10
N LEU A 732 -1.18 22.57 -5.62
CA LEU A 732 -2.39 22.81 -6.41
C LEU A 732 -3.49 23.46 -5.56
N GLN A 733 -3.70 22.96 -4.33
CA GLN A 733 -4.65 23.51 -3.39
C GLN A 733 -4.25 24.92 -2.92
N GLN A 734 -2.98 25.18 -2.66
CA GLN A 734 -2.50 26.50 -2.22
C GLN A 734 -2.71 27.55 -3.31
N LYS A 735 -2.41 27.21 -4.58
CA LYS A 735 -2.70 28.05 -5.76
C LYS A 735 -4.20 28.32 -5.87
N TYR A 736 -5.05 27.31 -5.72
CA TYR A 736 -6.51 27.47 -5.78
C TYR A 736 -7.09 28.24 -4.57
N ARG A 737 -6.49 28.08 -3.39
CA ARG A 737 -6.93 28.68 -2.13
C ARG A 737 -6.55 30.16 -2.01
N THR A 738 -5.32 30.51 -2.36
CA THR A 738 -4.71 31.83 -2.07
C THR A 738 -4.15 32.55 -3.30
N GLY A 739 -4.08 31.89 -4.46
CA GLY A 739 -3.45 32.44 -5.67
C GLY A 739 -1.91 32.46 -5.64
N LYS A 740 -1.28 32.15 -4.49
CA LYS A 740 0.19 32.07 -4.35
C LYS A 740 0.76 30.98 -5.27
N GLN A 741 1.78 31.32 -6.07
CA GLN A 741 2.40 30.39 -7.03
C GLN A 741 3.56 29.61 -6.40
N THR A 742 3.25 28.62 -5.56
CA THR A 742 4.26 27.76 -4.91
C THR A 742 4.60 26.50 -5.72
N LEU A 743 3.77 26.14 -6.71
CA LEU A 743 3.87 24.88 -7.46
C LEU A 743 5.22 24.68 -8.16
N GLN A 744 5.87 25.74 -8.66
CA GLN A 744 7.18 25.61 -9.31
C GLN A 744 8.25 25.18 -8.30
N SER A 745 8.28 25.79 -7.10
CA SER A 745 9.17 25.41 -6.01
C SER A 745 8.98 23.96 -5.61
N VAL A 746 7.71 23.54 -5.48
CA VAL A 746 7.34 22.17 -5.13
C VAL A 746 7.83 21.17 -6.18
N ARG A 747 7.62 21.45 -7.47
CA ARG A 747 8.07 20.58 -8.57
C ARG A 747 9.58 20.42 -8.62
N THR A 748 10.33 21.51 -8.43
CA THR A 748 11.79 21.46 -8.35
C THR A 748 12.22 20.62 -7.15
N SER A 749 11.58 20.81 -5.99
CA SER A 749 11.87 20.02 -4.80
C SER A 749 11.62 18.52 -5.00
N ILE A 750 10.49 18.16 -5.60
CA ILE A 750 10.16 16.76 -5.91
C ILE A 750 11.16 16.17 -6.91
N PHE A 751 11.52 16.89 -7.96
CA PHE A 751 12.51 16.39 -8.92
C PHE A 751 13.86 16.10 -8.26
N LEU A 752 14.33 17.01 -7.39
CA LEU A 752 15.57 16.79 -6.65
C LEU A 752 15.45 15.58 -5.73
N SER A 753 14.32 15.43 -5.03
CA SER A 753 13.99 14.26 -4.20
C SER A 753 14.01 12.96 -5.00
N VAL A 754 13.48 12.97 -6.23
CA VAL A 754 13.48 11.82 -7.14
C VAL A 754 14.91 11.46 -7.53
N VAL A 755 15.75 12.45 -7.89
CA VAL A 755 17.14 12.19 -8.27
C VAL A 755 17.96 11.65 -7.10
N THR A 756 17.80 12.19 -5.88
CA THR A 756 18.49 11.69 -4.68
C THR A 756 18.03 10.27 -4.33
N THR A 757 16.73 9.99 -4.45
CA THR A 757 16.16 8.66 -4.17
C THR A 757 16.61 7.63 -5.21
N ILE A 758 16.60 7.99 -6.50
CA ILE A 758 17.13 7.14 -7.58
C ILE A 758 18.63 6.90 -7.39
N SER A 759 19.39 7.91 -6.95
CA SER A 759 20.81 7.74 -6.66
C SER A 759 21.03 6.79 -5.47
N GLY A 760 20.28 6.94 -4.37
CA GLY A 760 20.39 6.08 -3.18
C GLY A 760 19.96 4.64 -3.42
N LEU A 761 18.96 4.41 -4.28
CA LEU A 761 18.58 3.06 -4.72
C LEU A 761 19.51 2.52 -5.81
N GLY A 762 20.00 3.39 -6.68
CA GLY A 762 20.85 3.05 -7.83
C GLY A 762 22.25 2.63 -7.45
N VAL A 763 22.79 3.11 -6.32
CA VAL A 763 24.08 2.61 -5.81
C VAL A 763 24.05 1.11 -5.51
N LEU A 764 22.88 0.54 -5.21
CA LEU A 764 22.73 -0.90 -4.98
C LEU A 764 23.01 -1.75 -6.24
N ILE A 765 23.01 -1.16 -7.44
CA ILE A 765 23.41 -1.86 -8.68
C ILE A 765 24.88 -2.30 -8.61
N PHE A 766 25.72 -1.57 -7.86
CA PHE A 766 27.13 -1.88 -7.64
C PHE A 766 27.39 -2.91 -6.54
N ALA A 767 26.34 -3.35 -5.81
CA ALA A 767 26.47 -4.45 -4.87
C ALA A 767 26.69 -5.77 -5.63
N GLU A 768 27.61 -6.59 -5.16
CA GLU A 768 27.84 -7.93 -5.75
C GLU A 768 26.84 -8.95 -5.21
N HIS A 769 26.32 -8.75 -3.99
CA HIS A 769 25.32 -9.60 -3.37
C HIS A 769 23.99 -9.54 -4.17
N PRO A 770 23.50 -10.69 -4.68
CA PRO A 770 22.31 -10.73 -5.55
C PRO A 770 21.06 -10.12 -4.92
N ALA A 771 20.82 -10.38 -3.63
CA ALA A 771 19.74 -9.78 -2.86
C ALA A 771 19.70 -8.25 -2.97
N LEU A 772 20.79 -7.54 -2.64
CA LEU A 772 20.87 -6.08 -2.68
C LEU A 772 20.73 -5.54 -4.11
N ARG A 773 21.38 -6.18 -5.08
CA ARG A 773 21.33 -5.77 -6.49
C ARG A 773 19.92 -5.87 -7.07
N SER A 774 19.14 -6.88 -6.66
CA SER A 774 17.77 -7.11 -7.15
C SER A 774 16.77 -6.02 -6.74
N ILE A 775 17.05 -5.27 -5.67
CA ILE A 775 16.21 -4.16 -5.17
C ILE A 775 16.24 -2.98 -6.15
N ALA A 776 17.41 -2.69 -6.73
CA ALA A 776 17.65 -1.43 -7.43
C ALA A 776 16.76 -1.22 -8.67
N ALA A 777 16.65 -2.24 -9.52
CA ALA A 777 15.99 -2.12 -10.83
C ALA A 777 14.50 -1.78 -10.69
N ILE A 778 13.76 -2.55 -9.86
CA ILE A 778 12.33 -2.32 -9.62
C ILE A 778 12.10 -0.96 -8.96
N ALA A 779 12.96 -0.59 -8.00
CA ALA A 779 12.81 0.68 -7.29
C ALA A 779 12.98 1.88 -8.22
N ILE A 780 13.99 1.86 -9.10
CA ILE A 780 14.20 2.93 -10.09
C ILE A 780 13.01 3.05 -11.03
N ILE A 781 12.52 1.93 -11.58
CA ILE A 781 11.34 1.91 -12.45
C ILE A 781 10.13 2.50 -11.71
N GLY A 782 9.89 2.05 -10.48
CA GLY A 782 8.80 2.53 -9.64
C GLY A 782 8.85 4.03 -9.40
N ILE A 783 9.97 4.56 -8.92
CA ILE A 783 10.12 5.98 -8.59
C ILE A 783 9.98 6.87 -9.84
N VAL A 784 10.51 6.44 -10.99
CA VAL A 784 10.33 7.16 -12.27
C VAL A 784 8.86 7.16 -12.69
N CYS A 785 8.17 6.03 -12.61
CA CYS A 785 6.75 5.94 -12.94
C CYS A 785 5.89 6.81 -12.00
N VAL A 786 6.13 6.80 -10.68
CA VAL A 786 5.42 7.67 -9.72
C VAL A 786 5.63 9.13 -10.09
N PHE A 787 6.87 9.54 -10.35
CA PHE A 787 7.18 10.91 -10.70
C PHE A 787 6.40 11.36 -11.94
N ILE A 788 6.38 10.55 -13.01
CA ILE A 788 5.61 10.87 -14.21
C ILE A 788 4.11 10.99 -13.91
N MET A 789 3.53 10.06 -13.15
CA MET A 789 2.09 10.06 -12.84
C MET A 789 1.67 11.26 -11.98
N SER A 790 2.41 11.56 -10.90
CA SER A 790 2.14 12.71 -10.02
C SER A 790 2.26 14.05 -10.76
N GLN A 791 3.19 14.18 -11.72
CA GLN A 791 3.36 15.43 -12.47
C GLN A 791 2.32 15.63 -13.60
N THR A 792 1.59 14.58 -14.00
CA THR A 792 0.70 14.61 -15.16
C THR A 792 -0.77 14.40 -14.80
N ILE A 793 -1.12 13.21 -14.31
CA ILE A 793 -2.50 12.77 -14.06
C ILE A 793 -3.16 13.60 -12.96
N GLU A 794 -2.44 13.86 -11.87
CA GLU A 794 -2.99 14.58 -10.73
C GLU A 794 -3.33 16.05 -11.06
N PRO A 795 -2.42 16.88 -11.62
CA PRO A 795 -2.77 18.21 -12.11
C PRO A 795 -3.84 18.21 -13.20
N PHE A 796 -3.91 17.18 -14.04
CA PHE A 796 -4.96 17.06 -15.06
C PHE A 796 -6.34 16.90 -14.41
N LEU A 797 -6.49 15.96 -13.47
CA LEU A 797 -7.76 15.72 -12.78
C LEU A 797 -8.19 16.91 -11.93
N PHE A 798 -7.25 17.54 -11.22
CA PHE A 798 -7.52 18.76 -10.44
C PHE A 798 -8.00 19.92 -11.35
N ARG A 799 -7.39 20.08 -12.53
CA ARG A 799 -7.85 21.07 -13.53
C ARG A 799 -9.22 20.74 -14.08
N LEU A 800 -9.45 19.48 -14.47
CA LEU A 800 -10.72 19.03 -15.06
C LEU A 800 -11.90 19.24 -14.12
N LEU A 801 -11.76 18.81 -12.86
CA LEU A 801 -12.85 18.78 -11.89
C LEU A 801 -13.05 20.11 -11.15
N ILE A 802 -11.98 20.89 -10.96
CA ILE A 802 -12.00 22.10 -10.11
C ILE A 802 -11.61 23.32 -10.94
N THR A 803 -10.34 23.46 -11.33
CA THR A 803 -9.78 24.76 -11.78
C THR A 803 -10.38 25.27 -13.10
N ASN A 804 -10.52 24.41 -14.11
CA ASN A 804 -11.08 24.80 -15.42
C ASN A 804 -12.57 25.19 -15.30
N ARG A 805 -13.27 24.62 -14.32
CA ARG A 805 -14.68 24.95 -14.07
C ARG A 805 -14.81 26.30 -13.38
N THR A 806 -14.02 26.54 -12.34
CA THR A 806 -14.03 27.80 -11.61
C THR A 806 -13.56 28.97 -12.48
N GLN A 807 -12.60 28.76 -13.39
CA GLN A 807 -12.22 29.75 -14.40
C GLN A 807 -13.37 30.10 -15.36
N LYS A 808 -14.26 29.14 -15.67
CA LYS A 808 -15.49 29.36 -16.45
C LYS A 808 -16.66 29.86 -15.59
N ARG A 809 -16.42 30.30 -14.35
CA ARG A 809 -17.44 30.70 -13.35
C ARG A 809 -18.48 29.61 -13.03
N LEU A 810 -18.12 28.34 -13.23
CA LEU A 810 -18.94 27.19 -12.84
C LEU A 810 -18.45 26.64 -11.50
N PRO A 811 -19.35 26.10 -10.65
CA PRO A 811 -18.93 25.46 -9.41
C PRO A 811 -18.05 24.24 -9.69
N PRO A 812 -17.12 23.92 -8.78
CA PRO A 812 -16.28 22.74 -8.92
C PRO A 812 -17.12 21.47 -8.72
N MET A 813 -16.74 20.38 -9.41
CA MET A 813 -17.46 19.11 -9.36
C MET A 813 -17.23 18.41 -8.02
N THR A 814 -18.22 17.65 -7.55
CA THR A 814 -18.15 16.83 -6.32
C THR A 814 -18.45 15.37 -6.66
N ALA A 815 -17.94 14.42 -5.89
CA ALA A 815 -18.20 12.99 -6.07
C ALA A 815 -19.70 12.71 -6.00
N ARG A 816 -20.40 13.26 -5.00
CA ARG A 816 -21.86 13.15 -4.89
C ARG A 816 -22.56 13.70 -6.13
N GLY A 817 -22.18 14.88 -6.59
CA GLY A 817 -22.78 15.48 -7.79
C GLY A 817 -22.47 14.72 -9.07
N LEU A 818 -21.27 14.13 -9.21
CA LEU A 818 -20.91 13.27 -10.33
C LEU A 818 -21.77 12.00 -10.32
N VAL A 819 -21.92 11.34 -9.17
CA VAL A 819 -22.78 10.15 -9.02
C VAL A 819 -24.22 10.49 -9.37
N ILE A 820 -24.78 11.57 -8.82
CA ILE A 820 -26.15 12.01 -9.12
C ILE A 820 -26.30 12.36 -10.60
N THR A 821 -25.33 13.06 -11.19
CA THR A 821 -25.34 13.39 -12.62
C THR A 821 -25.36 12.11 -13.45
N THR A 822 -24.44 11.17 -13.21
CA THR A 822 -24.37 9.90 -13.94
C THR A 822 -25.66 9.11 -13.81
N ILE A 823 -26.18 8.92 -12.59
CA ILE A 823 -27.45 8.20 -12.36
C ILE A 823 -28.61 8.90 -13.08
N THR A 824 -28.73 10.22 -12.96
CA THR A 824 -29.82 10.99 -13.58
C THR A 824 -29.78 10.84 -15.11
N TYR A 825 -28.60 10.96 -15.73
CA TYR A 825 -28.48 10.81 -17.19
C TYR A 825 -28.64 9.36 -17.65
N SER A 826 -28.14 8.37 -16.90
CA SER A 826 -28.37 6.96 -17.20
C SER A 826 -29.87 6.64 -17.16
N VAL A 827 -30.57 7.04 -16.11
CA VAL A 827 -32.03 6.85 -16.00
C VAL A 827 -32.77 7.62 -17.09
N PHE A 828 -32.32 8.83 -17.45
CA PHE A 828 -32.88 9.59 -18.56
C PHE A 828 -32.74 8.85 -19.90
N VAL A 829 -31.54 8.34 -20.22
CA VAL A 829 -31.25 7.63 -21.47
C VAL A 829 -32.02 6.32 -21.56
N PHE A 830 -31.84 5.42 -20.57
CA PHE A 830 -32.51 4.12 -20.57
C PHE A 830 -34.03 4.25 -20.43
N GLY A 831 -34.51 5.18 -19.61
CA GLY A 831 -35.93 5.45 -19.47
C GLY A 831 -36.56 6.03 -20.74
N SER A 832 -35.82 6.83 -21.52
CA SER A 832 -36.31 7.32 -22.82
C SER A 832 -36.43 6.18 -23.85
N PHE A 833 -35.49 5.24 -23.88
CA PHE A 833 -35.61 4.05 -24.72
C PHE A 833 -36.78 3.17 -24.28
N PHE A 834 -36.93 2.95 -22.97
CA PHE A 834 -38.06 2.20 -22.41
C PHE A 834 -39.41 2.83 -22.75
N LEU A 835 -39.56 4.15 -22.55
CA LEU A 835 -40.78 4.87 -22.92
C LEU A 835 -41.03 4.87 -24.43
N THR A 836 -39.99 4.85 -25.26
CA THR A 836 -40.16 4.71 -26.71
C THR A 836 -40.73 3.32 -27.05
N LEU A 837 -40.20 2.25 -26.45
CA LEU A 837 -40.70 0.88 -26.65
C LEU A 837 -42.15 0.75 -26.17
N VAL A 838 -42.46 1.24 -24.96
CA VAL A 838 -43.82 1.26 -24.41
C VAL A 838 -44.76 2.05 -25.33
N GLY A 839 -44.33 3.21 -25.82
CA GLY A 839 -45.14 4.03 -26.72
C GLY A 839 -45.43 3.32 -28.05
N ILE A 840 -44.49 2.55 -28.60
CA ILE A 840 -44.71 1.71 -29.80
C ILE A 840 -45.77 0.64 -29.51
N VAL A 841 -45.64 -0.08 -28.39
CA VAL A 841 -46.60 -1.13 -27.98
C VAL A 841 -48.01 -0.54 -27.78
N LEU A 842 -48.10 0.58 -27.05
CA LEU A 842 -49.37 1.27 -26.80
C LEU A 842 -50.04 1.74 -28.10
N LYS A 843 -49.27 2.12 -29.12
CA LYS A 843 -49.80 2.57 -30.43
C LYS A 843 -50.40 1.44 -31.27
N ILE A 844 -50.02 0.18 -31.01
CA ILE A 844 -50.57 -1.00 -31.69
C ILE A 844 -51.98 -1.35 -31.19
N ILE A 845 -52.34 -0.93 -29.97
CA ILE A 845 -53.65 -1.22 -29.37
C ILE A 845 -54.75 -0.41 -30.07
N PRO A 846 -55.74 -1.05 -30.72
CA PRO A 846 -56.67 -0.37 -31.62
C PRO A 846 -57.82 0.39 -30.94
N PHE A 847 -58.14 0.07 -29.67
CA PHE A 847 -59.27 0.65 -28.94
C PHE A 847 -58.83 1.70 -27.90
N GLY A 848 -59.65 2.73 -27.65
CA GLY A 848 -59.42 3.68 -26.55
C GLY A 848 -58.24 4.63 -26.73
N LYS A 849 -57.95 5.06 -27.97
CA LYS A 849 -56.79 5.91 -28.33
C LYS A 849 -56.58 7.12 -27.39
N GLN A 850 -57.66 7.79 -26.98
CA GLN A 850 -57.60 8.93 -26.05
C GLN A 850 -57.11 8.54 -24.64
N ARG A 851 -57.61 7.41 -24.09
CA ARG A 851 -57.18 6.90 -22.77
C ARG A 851 -55.74 6.41 -22.80
N ILE A 852 -55.33 5.76 -23.90
CA ILE A 852 -53.95 5.29 -24.10
C ILE A 852 -52.98 6.47 -24.20
N ARG A 853 -53.33 7.54 -24.94
CA ARG A 853 -52.53 8.77 -25.00
C ARG A 853 -52.37 9.39 -23.62
N LEU A 854 -53.47 9.52 -22.87
CA LEU A 854 -53.43 10.06 -21.51
C LEU A 854 -52.57 9.21 -20.57
N LEU A 855 -52.65 7.88 -20.68
CA LEU A 855 -51.78 6.96 -19.92
C LEU A 855 -50.32 7.19 -20.30
N TYR A 856 -49.98 7.28 -21.58
CA TYR A 856 -48.61 7.52 -22.04
C TYR A 856 -48.07 8.86 -21.54
N HIS A 857 -48.86 9.94 -21.63
CA HIS A 857 -48.47 11.24 -21.09
C HIS A 857 -48.36 11.22 -19.56
N ALA A 858 -49.22 10.48 -18.85
CA ALA A 858 -49.11 10.29 -17.41
C ALA A 858 -47.83 9.53 -17.03
N MET A 859 -47.41 8.54 -17.83
CA MET A 859 -46.14 7.84 -17.67
C MET A 859 -44.95 8.77 -17.90
N ILE A 860 -44.99 9.63 -18.93
CA ILE A 860 -43.94 10.64 -19.18
C ILE A 860 -43.91 11.65 -18.02
N GLY A 861 -45.06 12.12 -17.55
CA GLY A 861 -45.16 13.02 -16.39
C GLY A 861 -44.63 12.38 -15.10
N PHE A 862 -44.92 11.10 -14.87
CA PHE A 862 -44.33 10.34 -13.76
C PHE A 862 -42.81 10.19 -13.91
N PHE A 863 -42.33 9.83 -15.10
CA PHE A 863 -40.91 9.66 -15.38
C PHE A 863 -40.12 10.97 -15.19
N THR A 864 -40.65 12.09 -15.66
CA THR A 864 -40.03 13.41 -15.47
C THR A 864 -40.03 13.84 -14.01
N ARG A 865 -41.11 13.58 -13.24
CA ARG A 865 -41.11 13.78 -11.78
C ARG A 865 -40.07 12.90 -11.07
N MET A 866 -39.95 11.64 -11.47
CA MET A 866 -38.96 10.72 -10.92
C MET A 866 -37.54 11.20 -11.21
N LEU A 867 -37.24 11.68 -12.42
CA LEU A 867 -35.94 12.27 -12.76
C LEU A 867 -35.60 13.49 -11.89
N LEU A 868 -36.56 14.40 -11.70
CA LEU A 868 -36.40 15.57 -10.83
C LEU A 868 -36.20 15.17 -9.37
N TRP A 869 -36.82 14.08 -8.91
CA TRP A 869 -36.63 13.52 -7.57
C TRP A 869 -35.26 12.85 -7.39
N ILE A 870 -34.80 12.08 -8.38
CA ILE A 870 -33.45 11.46 -8.41
C ILE A 870 -32.36 12.55 -8.39
N ALA A 871 -32.60 13.67 -9.05
CA ALA A 871 -31.77 14.86 -9.03
C ALA A 871 -31.84 15.59 -7.67
N SER A 872 -31.59 14.86 -6.57
CA SER A 872 -31.70 15.29 -5.17
C SER A 872 -30.85 16.49 -4.74
N ASN A 873 -30.01 17.01 -5.64
CA ASN A 873 -29.28 18.27 -5.46
C ASN A 873 -30.15 19.51 -5.78
N LEU A 874 -31.31 19.30 -6.42
CA LEU A 874 -32.27 20.35 -6.75
C LEU A 874 -33.34 20.45 -5.66
N ASP A 875 -33.39 21.60 -4.97
CA ASP A 875 -34.43 21.91 -3.99
C ASP A 875 -35.61 22.59 -4.70
N MET A 876 -36.65 21.81 -4.99
CA MET A 876 -37.79 22.20 -5.82
C MET A 876 -38.95 22.75 -4.99
N LYS A 877 -39.41 23.96 -5.32
CA LYS A 877 -40.57 24.62 -4.68
C LYS A 877 -41.58 25.06 -5.73
N ILE A 878 -42.84 24.67 -5.57
CA ILE A 878 -43.94 25.10 -6.46
C ILE A 878 -44.86 26.06 -5.69
N ILE A 879 -45.09 27.24 -6.25
CA ILE A 879 -45.99 28.28 -5.75
C ILE A 879 -47.12 28.41 -6.79
N ASN A 880 -48.28 27.85 -6.48
CA ASN A 880 -49.44 28.00 -7.35
C ASN A 880 -50.38 29.10 -6.84
N GLN A 881 -50.47 30.21 -7.57
CA GLN A 881 -51.39 31.31 -7.24
C GLN A 881 -52.74 31.19 -7.96
N SER A 882 -52.91 30.21 -8.85
CA SER A 882 -54.13 30.01 -9.62
C SER A 882 -54.72 28.64 -9.35
N ASN A 883 -55.92 28.64 -8.74
CA ASN A 883 -56.69 27.42 -8.51
C ASN A 883 -57.22 26.80 -9.82
N ASP A 884 -57.09 27.48 -10.96
CA ASP A 884 -57.72 27.09 -12.23
C ASP A 884 -56.75 26.57 -13.29
N VAL A 885 -55.43 26.66 -13.06
CA VAL A 885 -54.43 26.11 -13.98
C VAL A 885 -54.64 24.60 -14.07
N PHE A 886 -54.80 24.11 -15.31
CA PHE A 886 -55.12 22.72 -15.67
C PHE A 886 -56.56 22.25 -15.43
N LYS A 887 -57.48 23.09 -14.91
CA LYS A 887 -58.93 22.76 -14.90
C LYS A 887 -59.56 22.88 -16.29
N ARG A 888 -59.07 23.84 -17.09
CA ARG A 888 -59.42 24.02 -18.51
C ARG A 888 -58.15 24.20 -19.35
N PRO A 889 -58.13 23.78 -20.62
CA PRO A 889 -56.95 23.91 -21.47
C PRO A 889 -56.55 25.38 -21.64
N GLY A 890 -55.25 25.63 -21.83
CA GLY A 890 -54.73 26.96 -22.16
C GLY A 890 -53.32 26.92 -22.73
N VAL A 891 -52.77 28.09 -23.05
CA VAL A 891 -51.38 28.22 -23.52
C VAL A 891 -50.47 28.56 -22.34
N LEU A 892 -49.65 27.61 -21.91
CA LEU A 892 -48.65 27.81 -20.87
C LEU A 892 -47.41 28.47 -21.48
N ILE A 893 -47.06 29.66 -21.00
CA ILE A 893 -45.81 30.33 -21.37
C ILE A 893 -44.81 30.24 -20.21
N ALA A 894 -43.59 29.79 -20.48
CA ALA A 894 -42.53 29.70 -19.48
C ALA A 894 -41.21 30.31 -19.98
N ASN A 895 -40.40 30.87 -19.09
CA ASN A 895 -39.05 31.30 -19.44
C ASN A 895 -38.15 30.08 -19.73
N HIS A 896 -37.17 30.25 -20.62
CA HIS A 896 -36.31 29.14 -21.06
C HIS A 896 -34.84 29.42 -20.79
N SER A 897 -34.29 28.83 -19.74
CA SER A 897 -32.93 29.04 -19.25
C SER A 897 -32.12 27.74 -19.04
N SER A 898 -32.78 26.58 -18.97
CA SER A 898 -32.17 25.29 -18.68
C SER A 898 -32.82 24.14 -19.46
N PHE A 899 -32.13 23.01 -19.52
CA PHE A 899 -32.76 21.75 -19.93
C PHE A 899 -33.85 21.32 -18.93
N LEU A 900 -33.72 21.71 -17.66
CA LEU A 900 -34.69 21.40 -16.60
C LEU A 900 -36.09 21.97 -16.89
N ASP A 901 -36.20 23.12 -17.57
CA ASP A 901 -37.50 23.78 -17.81
C ASP A 901 -38.50 22.86 -18.54
N ILE A 902 -38.00 22.04 -19.47
CA ILE A 902 -38.82 21.09 -20.22
C ILE A 902 -39.30 19.97 -19.30
N LEU A 903 -38.40 19.40 -18.49
CA LEU A 903 -38.76 18.35 -17.52
C LEU A 903 -39.76 18.88 -16.50
N ILE A 904 -39.55 20.10 -16.02
CA ILE A 904 -40.43 20.78 -15.07
C ILE A 904 -41.82 20.98 -15.65
N THR A 905 -41.92 21.57 -16.85
CA THR A 905 -43.23 21.86 -17.47
C THR A 905 -44.03 20.59 -17.78
N ILE A 906 -43.38 19.50 -18.20
CA ILE A 906 -44.03 18.18 -18.38
C ILE A 906 -44.49 17.60 -17.03
N SER A 907 -43.72 17.80 -15.97
CA SER A 907 -44.03 17.24 -14.65
C SER A 907 -45.27 17.86 -13.97
N LEU A 908 -45.68 19.08 -14.40
CA LEU A 908 -46.78 19.83 -13.80
C LEU A 908 -48.15 19.19 -14.05
N HIS A 909 -48.40 18.61 -15.23
CA HIS A 909 -49.68 18.00 -15.56
C HIS A 909 -49.58 16.98 -16.69
N SER A 910 -50.40 15.92 -16.66
CA SER A 910 -50.38 14.85 -17.67
C SER A 910 -51.11 15.18 -18.98
N LYS A 911 -51.72 16.37 -19.10
CA LYS A 911 -52.36 16.86 -20.33
C LYS A 911 -51.66 18.11 -20.87
N VAL A 912 -50.40 17.96 -21.26
CA VAL A 912 -49.59 19.04 -21.83
C VAL A 912 -48.94 18.61 -23.14
N ILE A 913 -48.94 19.50 -24.13
CA ILE A 913 -48.30 19.29 -25.43
C ILE A 913 -47.22 20.35 -25.61
N LEU A 914 -46.00 19.91 -25.96
CA LEU A 914 -44.86 20.79 -26.18
C LEU A 914 -44.68 21.11 -27.66
N LEU A 915 -44.33 22.37 -27.91
CA LEU A 915 -43.74 22.79 -29.18
C LEU A 915 -42.21 22.67 -29.09
N THR A 916 -41.62 21.91 -30.01
CA THR A 916 -40.21 21.53 -29.97
C THR A 916 -39.44 22.00 -31.21
N ASN A 917 -38.11 22.07 -31.10
CA ASN A 917 -37.24 22.33 -32.24
C ASN A 917 -36.95 21.02 -33.02
N LYS A 918 -36.61 21.15 -34.31
CA LYS A 918 -36.34 19.99 -35.21
C LYS A 918 -35.28 19.02 -34.67
N TRP A 919 -34.26 19.51 -33.99
CA TRP A 919 -33.22 18.65 -33.41
C TRP A 919 -33.72 17.83 -32.21
N VAL A 920 -34.63 18.40 -31.39
CA VAL A 920 -35.27 17.71 -30.25
C VAL A 920 -36.13 16.57 -30.77
N TRP A 921 -36.91 16.85 -31.81
CA TRP A 921 -37.74 15.87 -32.53
C TRP A 921 -36.96 14.69 -33.08
N ASN A 922 -35.75 14.95 -33.58
CA ASN A 922 -34.87 13.96 -34.21
C ASN A 922 -33.81 13.35 -33.27
N SER A 923 -33.85 13.67 -31.97
CA SER A 923 -32.88 13.14 -30.99
C SER A 923 -32.90 11.60 -30.96
N PRO A 924 -31.74 10.92 -31.00
CA PRO A 924 -31.69 9.46 -30.95
C PRO A 924 -32.07 8.90 -29.57
N VAL A 925 -31.95 9.70 -28.51
CA VAL A 925 -32.22 9.25 -27.13
C VAL A 925 -33.70 9.39 -26.77
N PHE A 926 -34.29 10.56 -27.02
CA PHE A 926 -35.64 10.89 -26.54
C PHE A 926 -36.59 11.33 -27.67
N GLY A 927 -36.12 11.45 -28.91
CA GLY A 927 -36.98 11.84 -30.04
C GLY A 927 -38.11 10.84 -30.30
N GLY A 928 -37.89 9.55 -30.01
CA GLY A 928 -38.95 8.53 -30.05
C GLY A 928 -40.11 8.87 -29.11
N VAL A 929 -39.81 9.21 -27.86
CA VAL A 929 -40.79 9.67 -26.85
C VAL A 929 -41.53 10.90 -27.34
N VAL A 930 -40.80 11.92 -27.83
CA VAL A 930 -41.38 13.17 -28.34
C VAL A 930 -42.38 12.91 -29.49
N ARG A 931 -42.03 12.03 -30.44
CA ARG A 931 -42.89 11.67 -31.57
C ARG A 931 -44.13 10.87 -31.16
N LEU A 932 -43.99 9.98 -30.19
CA LEU A 932 -45.09 9.13 -29.70
C LEU A 932 -46.01 9.87 -28.73
N ALA A 933 -45.52 10.95 -28.11
CA ALA A 933 -46.29 11.82 -27.24
C ALA A 933 -47.13 12.87 -28.00
N ASP A 934 -47.16 12.84 -29.34
CA ASP A 934 -47.83 13.85 -30.16
C ASP A 934 -47.35 15.28 -29.84
N TYR A 935 -46.07 15.47 -29.47
CA TYR A 935 -45.46 16.81 -29.43
C TYR A 935 -45.22 17.28 -30.87
N TYR A 936 -45.04 18.59 -31.11
CA TYR A 936 -44.95 19.10 -32.49
C TYR A 936 -43.64 19.85 -32.74
N PRO A 937 -42.94 19.60 -33.87
CA PRO A 937 -41.81 20.41 -34.28
C PRO A 937 -42.29 21.72 -34.93
N VAL A 938 -41.75 22.86 -34.51
CA VAL A 938 -42.06 24.16 -35.12
C VAL A 938 -41.08 24.40 -36.27
N THR A 939 -41.37 23.84 -37.45
CA THR A 939 -40.47 23.97 -38.63
C THR A 939 -40.93 24.96 -39.69
N GLU A 940 -42.22 25.34 -39.76
CA GLU A 940 -42.77 26.16 -40.88
C GLU A 940 -43.85 27.17 -40.44
N GLY A 941 -43.77 27.72 -39.22
CA GLY A 941 -44.73 28.70 -38.71
C GLY A 941 -45.87 28.07 -37.90
N ALA A 942 -46.54 28.89 -37.07
CA ALA A 942 -47.56 28.42 -36.13
C ALA A 942 -48.88 27.98 -36.80
N GLU A 943 -49.08 28.36 -38.05
CA GLU A 943 -50.34 28.23 -38.81
C GLU A 943 -50.71 26.76 -39.08
N ASP A 944 -49.78 25.92 -39.56
CA ASP A 944 -50.03 24.48 -39.83
C ASP A 944 -50.22 23.64 -38.56
N SER A 945 -49.80 24.16 -37.41
CA SER A 945 -49.89 23.46 -36.13
C SER A 945 -51.25 23.64 -35.45
N ILE A 946 -52.01 24.70 -35.78
CA ILE A 946 -53.29 25.04 -35.14
C ILE A 946 -54.33 23.95 -35.33
N THR A 947 -54.52 23.47 -36.56
CA THR A 947 -55.55 22.46 -36.88
C THR A 947 -55.31 21.15 -36.12
N LYS A 948 -54.04 20.76 -35.95
CA LYS A 948 -53.65 19.56 -35.20
C LYS A 948 -53.80 19.77 -33.69
N LEU A 949 -53.38 20.93 -33.18
CA LEU A 949 -53.49 21.27 -31.77
C LEU A 949 -54.94 21.39 -31.30
N LYS A 950 -55.85 21.92 -32.14
CA LYS A 950 -57.27 22.10 -31.79
C LYS A 950 -57.93 20.80 -31.34
N ALA A 951 -57.70 19.70 -32.04
CA ALA A 951 -58.24 18.39 -31.67
C ALA A 951 -57.79 17.92 -30.28
N HIS A 952 -56.54 18.20 -29.89
CA HIS A 952 -56.04 17.84 -28.56
C HIS A 952 -56.49 18.82 -27.47
N VAL A 953 -56.63 20.10 -27.82
CA VAL A 953 -57.18 21.11 -26.93
C VAL A 953 -58.62 20.76 -26.54
N ASP A 954 -59.43 20.30 -27.50
CA ASP A 954 -60.79 19.81 -27.26
C ASP A 954 -60.82 18.57 -26.34
N GLU A 955 -59.76 17.75 -26.34
CA GLU A 955 -59.54 16.65 -25.37
C GLU A 955 -59.06 17.12 -23.97
N GLY A 956 -58.86 18.43 -23.81
CA GLY A 956 -58.42 19.09 -22.57
C GLY A 956 -56.91 19.22 -22.42
N TYR A 957 -56.12 19.12 -23.49
CA TYR A 957 -54.67 19.35 -23.44
C TYR A 957 -54.33 20.84 -23.51
N SER A 958 -53.37 21.24 -22.68
CA SER A 958 -52.78 22.58 -22.72
C SER A 958 -51.51 22.59 -23.57
N VAL A 959 -51.20 23.72 -24.20
CA VAL A 959 -50.01 23.85 -25.07
C VAL A 959 -48.92 24.61 -24.33
N VAL A 960 -47.73 24.03 -24.21
CA VAL A 960 -46.56 24.65 -23.58
C VAL A 960 -45.69 25.30 -24.64
N VAL A 961 -45.41 26.59 -24.45
CA VAL A 961 -44.58 27.39 -25.36
C VAL A 961 -43.51 28.13 -24.57
N PHE A 962 -42.28 28.07 -25.06
CA PHE A 962 -41.17 28.90 -24.57
C PHE A 962 -41.04 30.11 -25.52
N PRO A 963 -41.64 31.27 -25.20
CA PRO A 963 -41.79 32.38 -26.15
C PRO A 963 -40.45 33.02 -26.56
N GLU A 964 -39.35 32.73 -25.87
CA GLU A 964 -37.99 33.17 -26.21
C GLU A 964 -37.37 32.40 -27.40
N GLY A 965 -37.92 31.23 -27.75
CA GLY A 965 -37.46 30.38 -28.86
C GLY A 965 -36.12 29.65 -28.63
N THR A 966 -35.23 30.18 -27.78
CA THR A 966 -33.95 29.56 -27.42
C THR A 966 -33.65 29.70 -25.94
N ARG A 967 -32.81 28.81 -25.39
CA ARG A 967 -32.36 28.89 -23.99
C ARG A 967 -31.43 30.08 -23.77
N SER A 968 -31.75 30.90 -22.78
CA SER A 968 -30.89 31.94 -22.23
C SER A 968 -29.57 31.36 -21.70
N ALA A 969 -28.47 32.10 -21.85
CA ALA A 969 -27.14 31.69 -21.39
C ALA A 969 -26.83 32.21 -19.98
N ASP A 970 -27.44 33.32 -19.58
CA ASP A 970 -27.24 34.01 -18.29
C ASP A 970 -28.45 33.89 -17.35
N GLY A 971 -29.53 33.25 -17.81
CA GLY A 971 -30.77 33.10 -17.05
C GLY A 971 -31.68 34.32 -17.10
N SER A 972 -31.30 35.38 -17.81
CA SER A 972 -32.17 36.53 -18.07
C SER A 972 -33.27 36.18 -19.07
N ILE A 973 -34.41 36.85 -18.96
CA ILE A 973 -35.55 36.64 -19.86
C ILE A 973 -35.39 37.50 -21.11
N GLY A 974 -35.26 36.83 -22.26
CA GLY A 974 -35.12 37.42 -23.58
C GLY A 974 -36.39 38.09 -24.12
N ARG A 975 -36.41 38.37 -25.42
CA ARG A 975 -37.58 38.93 -26.10
C ARG A 975 -38.57 37.82 -26.42
N PHE A 976 -39.86 38.06 -26.16
CA PHE A 976 -40.92 37.13 -26.55
C PHE A 976 -41.29 37.27 -28.04
N HIS A 977 -41.44 36.14 -28.71
CA HIS A 977 -41.97 36.01 -30.06
C HIS A 977 -43.51 35.92 -30.04
N LYS A 978 -44.16 36.35 -31.13
CA LYS A 978 -45.63 36.45 -31.22
C LYS A 978 -46.37 35.10 -31.25
N GLY A 979 -45.66 33.99 -31.52
CA GLY A 979 -46.25 32.68 -31.80
C GLY A 979 -47.13 32.12 -30.67
N ALA A 980 -46.72 32.28 -29.40
CA ALA A 980 -47.51 31.80 -28.26
C ALA A 980 -48.89 32.50 -28.16
N PHE A 981 -48.93 33.80 -28.43
CA PHE A 981 -50.13 34.62 -28.35
C PHE A 981 -51.03 34.44 -29.56
N TYR A 982 -50.42 34.27 -30.73
CA TYR A 982 -51.12 33.87 -31.94
C TYR A 982 -51.87 32.53 -31.76
N LEU A 983 -51.23 31.55 -31.12
CA LEU A 983 -51.88 30.27 -30.80
C LEU A 983 -53.02 30.42 -29.79
N ALA A 984 -52.84 31.24 -28.75
CA ALA A 984 -53.86 31.46 -27.73
C ALA A 984 -55.15 32.04 -28.32
N GLU A 985 -55.04 33.02 -29.22
CA GLU A 985 -56.21 33.69 -29.82
C GLU A 985 -56.94 32.80 -30.83
N ASN A 986 -56.21 32.12 -31.72
CA ASN A 986 -56.83 31.22 -32.72
C ASN A 986 -57.46 29.96 -32.11
N LEU A 987 -56.94 29.48 -30.98
CA LEU A 987 -57.51 28.35 -30.24
C LEU A 987 -58.53 28.78 -29.18
N THR A 988 -58.81 30.08 -29.05
CA THR A 988 -59.69 30.66 -28.01
C THR A 988 -59.33 30.21 -26.59
N LEU A 989 -58.03 30.20 -26.28
CA LEU A 989 -57.45 29.76 -25.02
C LEU A 989 -56.88 30.91 -24.16
N PRO A 990 -57.02 30.84 -22.83
CA PRO A 990 -56.31 31.75 -21.93
C PRO A 990 -54.80 31.45 -21.90
N VAL A 991 -54.00 32.46 -21.53
CA VAL A 991 -52.55 32.30 -21.36
C VAL A 991 -52.22 32.10 -19.88
N TYR A 992 -51.44 31.06 -19.56
CA TYR A 992 -50.97 30.76 -18.20
C TYR A 992 -49.46 31.04 -18.09
N PRO A 993 -49.05 32.12 -17.41
CA PRO A 993 -47.64 32.40 -17.20
C PRO A 993 -47.03 31.51 -16.10
N VAL A 994 -45.93 30.83 -16.41
CA VAL A 994 -45.16 29.99 -15.48
C VAL A 994 -43.73 30.51 -15.35
N LEU A 995 -43.40 31.04 -14.18
CA LEU A 995 -42.06 31.54 -13.88
C LEU A 995 -41.19 30.42 -13.31
N ILE A 996 -40.03 30.18 -13.89
CA ILE A 996 -39.05 29.18 -13.43
C ILE A 996 -37.76 29.89 -13.03
N HIS A 997 -37.51 29.99 -11.72
CA HIS A 997 -36.32 30.61 -11.15
C HIS A 997 -35.34 29.52 -10.65
N GLY A 998 -34.03 29.71 -10.86
CA GLY A 998 -32.97 28.83 -10.35
C GLY A 998 -32.59 27.63 -11.23
N ALA A 999 -33.38 27.30 -12.27
CA ALA A 999 -33.08 26.18 -13.17
C ALA A 999 -31.75 26.33 -13.93
N ALA A 1000 -31.39 27.57 -14.31
CA ALA A 1000 -30.11 27.90 -14.94
C ALA A 1000 -28.90 27.65 -14.02
N GLU A 1001 -29.09 27.73 -12.69
CA GLU A 1001 -28.05 27.38 -11.72
C GLU A 1001 -27.90 25.86 -11.61
N GLY A 1002 -29.03 25.13 -11.63
CA GLY A 1002 -29.07 23.67 -11.55
C GLY A 1002 -28.37 22.99 -12.73
N ILE A 1003 -28.79 23.28 -13.96
CA ILE A 1003 -28.13 22.79 -15.19
C ILE A 1003 -27.95 23.96 -16.17
N PRO A 1004 -26.80 24.65 -16.12
CA PRO A 1004 -26.48 25.72 -17.06
C PRO A 1004 -26.36 25.19 -18.50
N LYS A 1005 -26.65 26.04 -19.49
CA LYS A 1005 -26.57 25.67 -20.92
C LYS A 1005 -25.21 25.11 -21.37
N SER A 1006 -24.13 25.52 -20.72
CA SER A 1006 -22.74 25.17 -21.07
C SER A 1006 -22.25 23.84 -20.51
N THR A 1007 -23.04 23.15 -19.67
CA THR A 1007 -22.59 21.93 -18.99
C THR A 1007 -23.73 20.95 -18.75
N MET A 1008 -23.38 19.67 -18.68
CA MET A 1008 -24.31 18.58 -18.36
C MET A 1008 -24.20 18.14 -16.88
N TYR A 1009 -23.52 18.91 -16.03
CA TYR A 1009 -23.37 18.57 -14.62
C TYR A 1009 -24.54 19.14 -13.80
N VAL A 1010 -25.15 18.32 -12.94
CA VAL A 1010 -26.28 18.71 -12.09
C VAL A 1010 -25.75 19.35 -10.81
N ASN A 1011 -25.83 20.68 -10.74
CA ASN A 1011 -25.39 21.47 -9.59
C ASN A 1011 -26.41 21.45 -8.45
N ASP A 1012 -25.94 21.79 -7.24
CA ASP A 1012 -26.81 22.20 -6.15
C ASP A 1012 -27.51 23.51 -6.53
N ALA A 1013 -28.84 23.52 -6.53
CA ALA A 1013 -29.62 24.72 -6.83
C ALA A 1013 -31.02 24.66 -6.18
N GLN A 1014 -31.54 25.83 -5.82
CA GLN A 1014 -32.94 25.97 -5.42
C GLN A 1014 -33.76 26.40 -6.64
N VAL A 1015 -34.74 25.60 -7.03
CA VAL A 1015 -35.59 25.84 -8.20
C VAL A 1015 -36.99 26.17 -7.73
N THR A 1016 -37.47 27.38 -8.05
CA THR A 1016 -38.83 27.81 -7.69
C THR A 1016 -39.67 28.00 -8.93
N ILE A 1017 -40.85 27.39 -8.93
CA ILE A 1017 -41.83 27.46 -10.01
C ILE A 1017 -43.03 28.25 -9.50
N LYS A 1018 -43.31 29.43 -10.06
CA LYS A 1018 -44.47 30.26 -9.70
C LYS A 1018 -45.44 30.29 -10.87
N ILE A 1019 -46.65 29.78 -10.65
CA ILE A 1019 -47.72 29.77 -11.65
C ILE A 1019 -48.63 30.98 -11.35
N LEU A 1020 -48.73 31.90 -12.32
CA LEU A 1020 -49.50 33.14 -12.20
C LEU A 1020 -50.97 32.94 -12.61
N PRO A 1021 -51.88 33.87 -12.24
CA PRO A 1021 -53.25 33.90 -12.73
C PRO A 1021 -53.34 33.85 -14.26
N ALA A 1022 -54.43 33.26 -14.76
CA ALA A 1022 -54.70 33.19 -16.19
C ALA A 1022 -54.95 34.58 -16.78
N ILE A 1023 -54.39 34.84 -17.95
CA ILE A 1023 -54.68 36.05 -18.73
C ILE A 1023 -55.76 35.67 -19.74
N GLU A 1024 -56.99 36.14 -19.52
CA GLU A 1024 -58.13 35.89 -20.40
C GLU A 1024 -57.96 36.61 -21.74
N LEU A 1025 -58.50 36.03 -22.81
CA LEU A 1025 -58.45 36.63 -24.14
C LEU A 1025 -59.12 38.01 -24.19
N ASN A 1026 -60.20 38.19 -23.45
CA ASN A 1026 -60.95 39.45 -23.42
C ASN A 1026 -60.34 40.48 -22.46
N ASP A 1027 -59.19 40.19 -21.85
CA ASP A 1027 -58.47 41.14 -21.01
C ASP A 1027 -57.72 42.17 -21.87
N HIS A 1028 -58.41 43.27 -22.16
CA HIS A 1028 -57.89 44.39 -22.93
C HIS A 1028 -56.79 45.18 -22.21
N SER A 1029 -56.54 44.94 -20.91
CA SER A 1029 -55.47 45.63 -20.17
C SER A 1029 -54.06 45.33 -20.71
N PHE A 1030 -53.89 44.20 -21.41
CA PHE A 1030 -52.65 43.85 -22.08
C PHE A 1030 -52.54 44.41 -23.51
N GLY A 1031 -53.60 45.05 -24.04
CA GLY A 1031 -53.63 45.72 -25.34
C GLY A 1031 -54.31 44.93 -26.46
N ASP A 1032 -54.81 45.64 -27.46
CA ASP A 1032 -55.79 45.13 -28.44
C ASP A 1032 -55.20 44.46 -29.68
N THR A 1033 -53.91 44.66 -29.96
CA THR A 1033 -53.24 44.04 -31.13
C THR A 1033 -52.20 43.01 -30.70
N TYR A 1034 -52.00 41.95 -31.48
CA TYR A 1034 -51.00 40.89 -31.23
C TYR A 1034 -49.63 41.42 -30.80
N SER A 1035 -49.15 42.48 -31.48
CA SER A 1035 -47.82 43.04 -31.24
C SER A 1035 -47.75 43.82 -29.92
N VAL A 1036 -48.80 44.56 -29.57
CA VAL A 1036 -48.89 45.31 -28.30
C VAL A 1036 -49.08 44.33 -27.15
N ARG A 1037 -49.99 43.36 -27.31
CA ARG A 1037 -50.27 42.31 -26.33
C ARG A 1037 -49.04 41.47 -25.98
N THR A 1038 -48.28 41.03 -26.99
CA THR A 1038 -47.00 40.33 -26.80
C THR A 1038 -46.01 41.17 -25.96
N LYS A 1039 -45.89 42.47 -26.25
CA LYS A 1039 -44.98 43.37 -25.52
C LYS A 1039 -45.44 43.60 -24.08
N SER A 1040 -46.72 43.85 -23.85
CA SER A 1040 -47.30 44.07 -22.53
C SER A 1040 -47.19 42.83 -21.65
N ILE A 1041 -47.54 41.65 -22.19
CA ILE A 1041 -47.41 40.38 -21.45
C ILE A 1041 -45.93 40.07 -21.18
N SER A 1042 -45.02 40.31 -22.13
CA SER A 1042 -43.59 40.12 -21.87
C SER A 1042 -43.07 41.05 -20.77
N ARG A 1043 -43.54 42.30 -20.73
CA ARG A 1043 -43.20 43.24 -19.66
C ARG A 1043 -43.74 42.76 -18.31
N TYR A 1044 -45.01 42.41 -18.23
CA TYR A 1044 -45.62 41.83 -17.03
C TYR A 1044 -44.89 40.58 -16.53
N PHE A 1045 -44.55 39.66 -17.44
CA PHE A 1045 -43.81 38.45 -17.12
C PHE A 1045 -42.43 38.76 -16.54
N LYS A 1046 -41.70 39.73 -17.10
CA LYS A 1046 -40.38 40.17 -16.59
C LYS A 1046 -40.49 40.87 -15.24
N GLU A 1047 -41.53 41.67 -15.03
CA GLU A 1047 -41.78 42.34 -13.75
C GLU A 1047 -42.10 41.32 -12.65
N GLU A 1048 -43.01 40.38 -12.90
CA GLU A 1048 -43.34 39.31 -11.96
C GLU A 1048 -42.16 38.34 -11.72
N PHE A 1049 -41.37 38.05 -12.75
CA PHE A 1049 -40.12 37.31 -12.58
C PHE A 1049 -39.13 38.05 -11.68
N SER A 1050 -38.97 39.36 -11.87
CA SER A 1050 -38.10 40.18 -11.02
C SER A 1050 -38.59 40.22 -9.57
N LYS A 1051 -39.91 40.28 -9.35
CA LYS A 1051 -40.51 40.14 -8.02
C LYS A 1051 -40.21 38.77 -7.41
N LEU A 1052 -40.39 37.68 -8.17
CA LEU A 1052 -40.07 36.32 -7.71
C LEU A 1052 -38.60 36.17 -7.34
N VAL A 1053 -37.69 36.72 -8.16
CA VAL A 1053 -36.24 36.72 -7.89
C VAL A 1053 -35.98 37.40 -6.55
N ASN A 1054 -36.53 38.60 -6.32
CA ASN A 1054 -36.37 39.33 -5.06
C ASN A 1054 -37.00 38.60 -3.86
N GLU A 1055 -38.16 37.95 -4.03
CA GLU A 1055 -38.84 37.17 -2.99
C GLU A 1055 -38.06 35.92 -2.58
N GLN A 1056 -37.40 35.25 -3.54
CA GLN A 1056 -36.66 34.00 -3.28
C GLN A 1056 -35.17 34.22 -2.98
N GLN A 1057 -34.59 35.38 -3.30
CA GLN A 1057 -33.21 35.73 -2.96
C GLN A 1057 -33.08 36.07 -1.48
N THR A 1058 -32.95 35.03 -0.66
CA THR A 1058 -32.64 35.13 0.76
C THR A 1058 -31.21 34.65 0.99
N PRO A 1059 -30.54 35.06 2.07
CA PRO A 1059 -29.19 34.57 2.35
C PRO A 1059 -29.11 33.03 2.46
N ARG A 1060 -30.19 32.39 2.91
CA ARG A 1060 -30.32 30.93 2.95
C ARG A 1060 -30.42 30.31 1.56
N SER A 1061 -31.06 30.97 0.59
CA SER A 1061 -31.17 30.45 -0.78
C SER A 1061 -29.86 30.55 -1.57
N VAL A 1062 -28.97 31.50 -1.24
CA VAL A 1062 -27.65 31.64 -1.91
C VAL A 1062 -26.51 30.90 -1.22
N ARG A 1063 -26.79 30.15 -0.13
CA ARG A 1063 -25.76 29.47 0.68
C ARG A 1063 -24.92 28.46 -0.12
N HIS A 1064 -25.49 27.80 -1.14
CA HIS A 1064 -24.76 26.85 -1.98
C HIS A 1064 -23.67 27.54 -2.80
N LYS A 1065 -23.93 28.76 -3.29
CA LYS A 1065 -22.93 29.59 -3.99
C LYS A 1065 -21.75 29.89 -3.07
N LEU A 1066 -22.03 30.22 -1.81
CA LEU A 1066 -20.99 30.45 -0.81
C LEU A 1066 -20.22 29.17 -0.48
N PHE A 1067 -20.90 28.04 -0.23
CA PHE A 1067 -20.24 26.75 0.00
C PHE A 1067 -19.39 26.28 -1.18
N ASN A 1068 -19.77 26.60 -2.41
CA ASN A 1068 -18.98 26.31 -3.61
C ASN A 1068 -17.76 27.22 -3.73
N THR A 1069 -17.85 28.46 -3.21
CA THR A 1069 -16.75 29.44 -3.25
C THR A 1069 -15.57 29.04 -2.38
N TYR A 1070 -15.82 28.36 -1.26
CA TYR A 1070 -14.78 27.86 -0.35
C TYR A 1070 -14.55 26.34 -0.44
N ARG A 1071 -15.25 25.66 -1.35
CA ARG A 1071 -15.07 24.23 -1.62
C ARG A 1071 -13.63 23.97 -2.05
N TYR A 1072 -12.98 22.93 -1.50
CA TYR A 1072 -11.60 22.54 -1.80
C TYR A 1072 -10.51 23.51 -1.33
N LYS A 1073 -10.86 24.52 -0.53
CA LYS A 1073 -9.89 25.44 0.10
C LYS A 1073 -9.39 24.95 1.47
N GLY A 1074 -9.79 23.76 1.89
CA GLY A 1074 -9.31 23.08 3.09
C GLY A 1074 -10.45 22.66 4.03
N PRO A 1075 -10.35 21.49 4.68
CA PRO A 1075 -11.45 20.91 5.44
C PRO A 1075 -11.84 21.74 6.67
N VAL A 1076 -10.86 22.31 7.35
CA VAL A 1076 -11.07 23.17 8.53
C VAL A 1076 -11.83 24.45 8.16
N LEU A 1077 -11.47 25.08 7.02
CA LEU A 1077 -12.14 26.29 6.54
C LEU A 1077 -13.58 26.01 6.12
N GLU A 1078 -13.83 24.90 5.43
CA GLU A 1078 -15.19 24.51 5.04
C GLU A 1078 -16.07 24.19 6.25
N TRP A 1079 -15.51 23.53 7.26
CA TRP A 1079 -16.19 23.28 8.53
C TRP A 1079 -16.51 24.60 9.25
N TYR A 1080 -15.53 25.50 9.36
CA TYR A 1080 -15.68 26.82 9.98
C TYR A 1080 -16.77 27.65 9.29
N LEU A 1081 -16.80 27.68 7.95
CA LEU A 1081 -17.84 28.35 7.16
C LEU A 1081 -19.25 27.84 7.53
N ARG A 1082 -19.44 26.52 7.60
CA ARG A 1082 -20.75 25.93 7.92
C ARG A 1082 -21.23 26.29 9.32
N ILE A 1083 -20.33 26.31 10.30
CA ILE A 1083 -20.67 26.68 11.68
C ILE A 1083 -20.97 28.17 11.76
N LYS A 1084 -20.08 29.02 11.22
CA LYS A 1084 -20.24 30.47 11.25
C LYS A 1084 -21.56 30.91 10.62
N LEU A 1085 -21.92 30.40 9.44
CA LEU A 1085 -23.21 30.73 8.83
C LEU A 1085 -24.42 30.33 9.69
N LYS A 1086 -24.38 29.19 10.38
CA LYS A 1086 -25.48 28.79 11.28
C LYS A 1086 -25.60 29.71 12.49
N LEU A 1087 -24.47 30.10 13.08
CA LEU A 1087 -24.43 31.03 14.22
C LEU A 1087 -24.96 32.41 13.85
N GLU A 1088 -24.69 32.88 12.62
CA GLU A 1088 -25.14 34.19 12.12
C GLU A 1088 -26.54 34.16 11.47
N ASN A 1089 -27.28 33.06 11.60
CA ASN A 1089 -28.55 32.85 10.90
C ASN A 1089 -28.46 33.23 9.40
N TYR A 1090 -27.39 32.76 8.76
CA TYR A 1090 -27.02 33.00 7.37
C TYR A 1090 -26.88 34.48 6.99
N TYR A 1091 -26.67 35.40 7.93
CA TYR A 1091 -26.60 36.85 7.70
C TYR A 1091 -27.92 37.51 7.26
N THR A 1092 -29.06 36.92 7.64
CA THR A 1092 -30.41 37.48 7.35
C THR A 1092 -30.55 38.92 7.82
N LEU A 1093 -30.21 39.20 9.07
CA LEU A 1093 -30.32 40.55 9.63
C LEU A 1093 -29.42 41.58 8.90
N PHE A 1094 -28.19 41.21 8.53
CA PHE A 1094 -27.31 42.11 7.78
C PHE A 1094 -27.88 42.44 6.41
N ASN A 1095 -28.46 41.45 5.71
CA ASN A 1095 -29.10 41.71 4.43
C ASN A 1095 -30.30 42.66 4.55
N ASP A 1096 -31.09 42.55 5.63
CA ASP A 1096 -32.26 43.40 5.86
C ASP A 1096 -31.89 44.84 6.23
N LEU A 1097 -30.75 45.02 6.91
CA LEU A 1097 -30.24 46.34 7.32
C LEU A 1097 -29.50 47.08 6.20
N VAL A 1098 -28.79 46.36 5.33
CA VAL A 1098 -27.99 46.93 4.23
C VAL A 1098 -28.89 47.19 3.00
N PRO A 1099 -28.96 48.43 2.48
CA PRO A 1099 -29.78 48.71 1.30
C PRO A 1099 -29.41 47.85 0.08
N GLN A 1100 -30.40 47.61 -0.79
CA GLN A 1100 -30.20 46.84 -2.03
C GLN A 1100 -29.22 47.52 -3.00
N ARG A 1101 -29.08 48.85 -2.91
CA ARG A 1101 -28.06 49.64 -3.62
C ARG A 1101 -27.31 50.46 -2.59
N ALA A 1102 -26.06 50.09 -2.34
CA ALA A 1102 -25.22 50.73 -1.32
C ALA A 1102 -23.74 50.54 -1.64
N ALA A 1103 -22.94 51.58 -1.39
CA ALA A 1103 -21.52 51.44 -1.13
C ALA A 1103 -21.33 50.95 0.31
N VAL A 1104 -20.73 49.78 0.48
CA VAL A 1104 -20.58 49.08 1.76
C VAL A 1104 -19.09 48.92 2.10
N LEU A 1105 -18.69 49.32 3.30
CA LEU A 1105 -17.37 49.02 3.86
C LEU A 1105 -17.52 47.99 4.98
N ASP A 1106 -16.87 46.82 4.86
CA ASP A 1106 -16.87 45.76 5.87
C ASP A 1106 -15.49 45.70 6.55
N LEU A 1107 -15.41 46.23 7.77
CA LEU A 1107 -14.19 46.30 8.59
C LEU A 1107 -14.09 45.03 9.44
N GLY A 1108 -13.01 44.27 9.24
CA GLY A 1108 -12.85 42.95 9.82
C GLY A 1108 -13.53 41.85 9.01
N CYS A 1109 -13.52 41.96 7.68
CA CYS A 1109 -14.28 41.07 6.81
C CYS A 1109 -13.84 39.59 6.88
N GLY A 1110 -12.67 39.30 7.45
CA GLY A 1110 -12.09 37.97 7.55
C GLY A 1110 -11.96 37.30 6.19
N TYR A 1111 -12.55 36.10 6.04
CA TYR A 1111 -12.58 35.37 4.78
C TYR A 1111 -13.57 35.95 3.74
N GLY A 1112 -14.30 37.02 4.06
CA GLY A 1112 -15.24 37.68 3.14
C GLY A 1112 -16.61 37.01 3.05
N PHE A 1113 -16.99 36.16 4.02
CA PHE A 1113 -18.27 35.43 3.96
C PHE A 1113 -19.48 36.36 3.84
N LEU A 1114 -19.53 37.43 4.65
CA LEU A 1114 -20.60 38.43 4.62
C LEU A 1114 -20.57 39.21 3.30
N CYS A 1115 -19.40 39.67 2.86
CA CYS A 1115 -19.24 40.38 1.58
C CYS A 1115 -19.81 39.56 0.42
N TYR A 1116 -19.45 38.28 0.31
CA TYR A 1116 -19.98 37.39 -0.73
C TYR A 1116 -21.49 37.18 -0.61
N THR A 1117 -22.01 36.94 0.59
CA THR A 1117 -23.45 36.79 0.78
C THR A 1117 -24.21 38.05 0.34
N LEU A 1118 -23.76 39.24 0.75
CA LEU A 1118 -24.39 40.50 0.36
C LEU A 1118 -24.31 40.76 -1.15
N ALA A 1119 -23.18 40.42 -1.79
CA ALA A 1119 -22.99 40.53 -3.23
C ALA A 1119 -23.83 39.53 -4.03
N PHE A 1120 -24.05 38.31 -3.52
CA PHE A 1120 -24.92 37.32 -4.19
C PHE A 1120 -26.40 37.69 -4.14
N LEU A 1121 -26.79 38.54 -3.20
CA LEU A 1121 -28.17 39.00 -3.01
C LEU A 1121 -28.47 40.29 -3.78
N SER A 1122 -27.45 41.07 -4.17
CA SER A 1122 -27.62 42.24 -5.03
C SER A 1122 -26.34 42.60 -5.78
N ASP A 1123 -26.46 42.69 -7.10
CA ASP A 1123 -25.44 43.20 -8.01
C ASP A 1123 -25.38 44.73 -8.04
N LYS A 1124 -26.12 45.43 -7.18
CA LYS A 1124 -26.08 46.90 -7.05
C LYS A 1124 -25.31 47.35 -5.81
N ARG A 1125 -24.83 46.41 -4.99
CA ARG A 1125 -23.96 46.68 -3.84
C ARG A 1125 -22.51 46.71 -4.29
N VAL A 1126 -21.78 47.77 -3.94
CA VAL A 1126 -20.31 47.84 -4.10
C VAL A 1126 -19.71 47.64 -2.73
N ILE A 1127 -18.92 46.59 -2.54
CA ILE A 1127 -18.48 46.13 -1.23
C ILE A 1127 -16.96 46.16 -1.15
N THR A 1128 -16.44 46.89 -0.18
CA THR A 1128 -15.02 46.94 0.18
C THR A 1128 -14.83 46.21 1.51
N GLY A 1129 -14.17 45.06 1.51
CA GLY A 1129 -13.80 44.33 2.71
C GLY A 1129 -12.35 44.62 3.12
N VAL A 1130 -12.10 44.85 4.40
CA VAL A 1130 -10.76 45.11 4.94
C VAL A 1130 -10.49 44.20 6.12
N ASP A 1131 -9.33 43.54 6.12
CA ASP A 1131 -8.85 42.73 7.26
C ASP A 1131 -7.32 42.81 7.33
N TYR A 1132 -6.77 42.73 8.54
CA TYR A 1132 -5.32 42.79 8.76
C TYR A 1132 -4.65 41.42 8.56
N ASP A 1133 -5.41 40.33 8.42
CA ASP A 1133 -4.88 38.99 8.17
C ASP A 1133 -4.72 38.72 6.66
N GLU A 1134 -3.49 38.84 6.15
CA GLU A 1134 -3.14 38.58 4.74
C GLU A 1134 -3.69 37.24 4.21
N ASP A 1135 -3.61 36.17 5.00
CA ASP A 1135 -4.03 34.84 4.54
C ASP A 1135 -5.55 34.75 4.36
N LYS A 1136 -6.32 35.44 5.22
CA LYS A 1136 -7.79 35.50 5.08
C LYS A 1136 -8.20 36.29 3.85
N ILE A 1137 -7.55 37.42 3.61
CA ILE A 1137 -7.77 38.27 2.43
C ILE A 1137 -7.39 37.53 1.16
N ALA A 1138 -6.24 36.85 1.12
CA ALA A 1138 -5.83 36.05 -0.03
C ALA A 1138 -6.86 34.94 -0.34
N VAL A 1139 -7.44 34.32 0.69
CA VAL A 1139 -8.51 33.32 0.51
C VAL A 1139 -9.80 33.95 -0.01
N ALA A 1140 -10.19 35.10 0.53
CA ALA A 1140 -11.36 35.86 0.11
C ALA A 1140 -11.24 36.31 -1.35
N GLU A 1141 -10.07 36.79 -1.75
CA GLU A 1141 -9.77 37.27 -3.10
C GLU A 1141 -9.93 36.18 -4.17
N ASN A 1142 -9.63 34.92 -3.81
CA ASN A 1142 -9.63 33.79 -4.74
C ASN A 1142 -10.99 33.05 -4.83
N GLY A 1143 -12.13 33.75 -4.74
CA GLY A 1143 -13.45 33.13 -4.94
C GLY A 1143 -13.89 33.08 -6.41
N TYR A 1144 -14.36 31.93 -6.90
CA TYR A 1144 -14.71 31.76 -8.32
C TYR A 1144 -15.89 32.63 -8.81
N LEU A 1145 -16.74 33.10 -7.89
CA LEU A 1145 -17.83 34.04 -8.16
C LEU A 1145 -17.51 35.48 -7.73
N LYS A 1146 -16.23 35.82 -7.49
CA LYS A 1146 -15.86 37.20 -7.19
C LYS A 1146 -16.28 38.12 -8.34
N SER A 1147 -17.14 39.09 -8.05
CA SER A 1147 -17.51 40.14 -8.99
C SER A 1147 -16.53 41.31 -8.91
N VAL A 1148 -16.56 42.18 -9.92
CA VAL A 1148 -15.78 43.44 -9.92
C VAL A 1148 -16.22 44.42 -8.84
N GLN A 1149 -17.39 44.19 -8.24
CA GLN A 1149 -17.98 45.06 -7.21
C GLN A 1149 -17.54 44.69 -5.79
N VAL A 1150 -16.87 43.56 -5.61
CA VAL A 1150 -16.31 43.14 -4.31
C VAL A 1150 -14.81 43.33 -4.36
N GLN A 1151 -14.26 44.10 -3.43
CA GLN A 1151 -12.83 44.35 -3.31
C GLN A 1151 -12.37 44.00 -1.90
N PHE A 1152 -11.22 43.33 -1.77
CA PHE A 1152 -10.64 42.96 -0.50
C PHE A 1152 -9.28 43.62 -0.33
N HIS A 1153 -9.02 44.18 0.84
CA HIS A 1153 -7.79 44.88 1.16
C HIS A 1153 -7.14 44.29 2.42
N HIS A 1154 -5.86 43.97 2.32
CA HIS A 1154 -5.03 43.63 3.47
C HIS A 1154 -4.48 44.91 4.08
N ALA A 1155 -5.06 45.35 5.21
CA ALA A 1155 -4.67 46.58 5.89
C ALA A 1155 -5.11 46.57 7.37
N ASP A 1156 -4.40 47.35 8.20
CA ASP A 1156 -4.89 47.70 9.53
C ASP A 1156 -6.06 48.69 9.40
N ILE A 1157 -7.22 48.31 9.93
CA ILE A 1157 -8.45 49.11 9.85
C ILE A 1157 -8.32 50.48 10.55
N THR A 1158 -7.40 50.66 11.49
CA THR A 1158 -7.17 51.95 12.16
C THR A 1158 -6.43 52.95 11.25
N GLY A 1159 -5.58 52.43 10.36
CA GLY A 1159 -4.77 53.21 9.40
C GLY A 1159 -5.30 53.23 7.97
N PHE A 1160 -6.32 52.44 7.65
CA PHE A 1160 -6.95 52.42 6.32
C PHE A 1160 -7.64 53.76 6.01
N ASP A 1161 -7.54 54.21 4.76
CA ASP A 1161 -8.15 55.45 4.26
C ASP A 1161 -9.59 55.19 3.80
N PHE A 1162 -10.54 55.95 4.36
CA PHE A 1162 -11.96 55.72 4.12
C PHE A 1162 -12.46 56.64 3.02
N GLY A 1163 -13.14 56.08 2.01
CA GLY A 1163 -14.03 56.84 1.14
C GLY A 1163 -15.35 57.21 1.82
N MET A 1164 -16.34 57.63 1.02
CA MET A 1164 -17.71 57.84 1.49
C MET A 1164 -18.56 56.59 1.24
N TYR A 1165 -19.29 56.12 2.26
CA TYR A 1165 -20.08 54.89 2.21
C TYR A 1165 -21.52 55.08 2.69
N ASP A 1166 -22.44 54.29 2.12
CA ASP A 1166 -23.85 54.24 2.54
C ASP A 1166 -24.03 53.32 3.75
N THR A 1167 -23.18 52.30 3.88
CA THR A 1167 -23.19 51.41 5.04
C THR A 1167 -21.77 51.02 5.45
N ILE A 1168 -21.43 51.19 6.72
CA ILE A 1168 -20.17 50.70 7.29
C ILE A 1168 -20.49 49.59 8.28
N ILE A 1169 -19.87 48.42 8.12
CA ILE A 1169 -20.10 47.24 8.93
C ILE A 1169 -18.83 46.98 9.73
N ILE A 1170 -18.99 46.71 11.03
CA ILE A 1170 -17.90 46.32 11.93
C ILE A 1170 -18.34 45.06 12.65
N THR A 1171 -17.70 43.93 12.36
CA THR A 1171 -18.15 42.62 12.86
C THR A 1171 -17.04 41.93 13.66
N ASP A 1172 -17.24 41.77 14.97
CA ASP A 1172 -16.35 41.03 15.88
C ASP A 1172 -14.87 41.47 15.83
N VAL A 1173 -14.61 42.77 15.63
CA VAL A 1173 -13.23 43.30 15.56
C VAL A 1173 -12.94 44.48 16.47
N LEU A 1174 -13.93 45.21 16.99
CA LEU A 1174 -13.65 46.35 17.89
C LEU A 1174 -12.95 45.85 19.15
N HIS A 1175 -13.35 44.70 19.67
CA HIS A 1175 -12.75 44.15 20.88
C HIS A 1175 -11.27 43.75 20.76
N TYR A 1176 -10.68 43.76 19.55
CA TYR A 1176 -9.22 43.58 19.38
C TYR A 1176 -8.42 44.90 19.46
N LEU A 1177 -9.10 46.05 19.45
CA LEU A 1177 -8.49 47.37 19.49
C LEU A 1177 -8.40 47.90 20.92
N LYS A 1178 -7.45 48.81 21.18
CA LYS A 1178 -7.41 49.57 22.44
C LYS A 1178 -8.58 50.56 22.51
N PRO A 1179 -9.07 50.96 23.69
CA PRO A 1179 -10.20 51.89 23.82
C PRO A 1179 -10.06 53.19 23.02
N GLU A 1180 -8.86 53.79 22.98
CA GLU A 1180 -8.58 55.00 22.19
C GLU A 1180 -8.68 54.75 20.68
N GLN A 1181 -8.20 53.58 20.22
CA GLN A 1181 -8.29 53.17 18.81
C GLN A 1181 -9.73 52.87 18.40
N GLN A 1182 -10.54 52.30 19.31
CA GLN A 1182 -11.98 52.10 19.08
C GLN A 1182 -12.68 53.43 18.84
N GLN A 1183 -12.46 54.43 19.71
CA GLN A 1183 -13.07 55.75 19.55
C GLN A 1183 -12.61 56.45 18.26
N GLY A 1184 -11.31 56.38 17.95
CA GLY A 1184 -10.76 56.94 16.71
C GLY A 1184 -11.35 56.29 15.46
N LEU A 1185 -11.49 54.96 15.44
CA LEU A 1185 -12.12 54.23 14.35
C LEU A 1185 -13.60 54.57 14.21
N LEU A 1186 -14.35 54.62 15.31
CA LEU A 1186 -15.77 54.99 15.31
C LEU A 1186 -15.98 56.42 14.79
N LEU A 1187 -15.12 57.36 15.18
CA LEU A 1187 -15.17 58.74 14.68
C LEU A 1187 -14.93 58.81 13.17
N LYS A 1188 -13.91 58.10 12.66
CA LYS A 1188 -13.68 57.95 11.21
C LYS A 1188 -14.92 57.39 10.50
N CYS A 1189 -15.54 56.35 11.05
CA CYS A 1189 -16.76 55.77 10.47
C CYS A 1189 -17.91 56.79 10.40
N LEU A 1190 -18.12 57.58 11.45
CA LEU A 1190 -19.18 58.62 11.48
C LEU A 1190 -18.95 59.71 10.42
N GLN A 1191 -17.69 60.11 10.22
CA GLN A 1191 -17.30 61.14 9.24
C GLN A 1191 -17.41 60.65 7.79
N SER A 1192 -17.16 59.36 7.55
CA SER A 1192 -17.19 58.72 6.22
C SER A 1192 -18.59 58.25 5.78
N LEU A 1193 -19.64 58.65 6.50
CA LEU A 1193 -21.01 58.22 6.22
C LEU A 1193 -21.73 59.21 5.29
N ASN A 1194 -22.30 58.68 4.20
CA ASN A 1194 -23.21 59.45 3.33
C ASN A 1194 -24.47 59.92 4.10
N PRO A 1195 -25.15 60.98 3.64
CA PRO A 1195 -26.44 61.38 4.19
C PRO A 1195 -27.44 60.20 4.19
N GLY A 1196 -28.04 59.89 5.34
CA GLY A 1196 -28.93 58.74 5.51
C GLY A 1196 -28.25 57.36 5.59
N GLY A 1197 -26.91 57.32 5.58
CA GLY A 1197 -26.14 56.09 5.76
C GLY A 1197 -26.24 55.51 7.16
N LYS A 1198 -25.74 54.28 7.33
CA LYS A 1198 -25.80 53.54 8.59
C LYS A 1198 -24.47 52.88 8.97
N ILE A 1199 -24.18 52.79 10.26
CA ILE A 1199 -23.10 51.94 10.78
C ILE A 1199 -23.73 50.75 11.48
N ILE A 1200 -23.31 49.54 11.13
CA ILE A 1200 -23.78 48.29 11.73
C ILE A 1200 -22.61 47.69 12.49
N ILE A 1201 -22.70 47.68 13.81
CA ILE A 1201 -21.66 47.13 14.69
C ILE A 1201 -22.20 45.86 15.33
N ARG A 1202 -21.49 44.74 15.15
CA ARG A 1202 -21.74 43.52 15.90
C ARG A 1202 -20.54 43.22 16.78
N ASP A 1203 -20.70 43.33 18.09
CA ASP A 1203 -19.63 43.01 19.05
C ASP A 1203 -20.21 42.58 20.42
N GLY A 1204 -19.35 42.06 21.29
CA GLY A 1204 -19.68 41.67 22.66
C GLY A 1204 -19.98 42.89 23.53
N ASN A 1205 -21.24 43.01 23.99
CA ASN A 1205 -21.64 44.05 24.94
C ASN A 1205 -21.22 43.67 26.37
N ALA A 1206 -20.31 44.45 26.95
CA ALA A 1206 -19.82 44.25 28.32
C ALA A 1206 -20.92 44.42 29.40
N ASP A 1207 -22.03 45.10 29.10
CA ASP A 1207 -23.12 45.33 30.05
C ASP A 1207 -23.92 44.05 30.35
N LEU A 1208 -23.85 43.03 29.49
CA LEU A 1208 -24.58 41.76 29.63
C LEU A 1208 -23.77 40.70 30.41
N ALA A 1209 -23.43 40.99 31.67
CA ALA A 1209 -22.43 40.25 32.46
C ALA A 1209 -22.50 38.71 32.39
N GLN A 1210 -23.69 38.10 32.52
CA GLN A 1210 -23.85 36.63 32.46
C GLN A 1210 -23.52 36.06 31.07
N ARG A 1211 -24.09 36.64 30.00
CA ARG A 1211 -23.84 36.21 28.61
C ARG A 1211 -22.45 36.59 28.12
N HIS A 1212 -21.84 37.61 28.73
CA HIS A 1212 -20.51 38.08 28.39
C HIS A 1212 -19.41 37.09 28.75
N GLN A 1213 -19.60 36.28 29.81
CA GLN A 1213 -18.71 35.16 30.11
C GLN A 1213 -18.66 34.15 28.95
N GLY A 1214 -19.81 33.87 28.33
CA GLY A 1214 -19.90 33.04 27.13
C GLY A 1214 -19.12 33.61 25.95
N THR A 1215 -19.27 34.92 25.66
CA THR A 1215 -18.51 35.60 24.60
C THR A 1215 -17.00 35.58 24.86
N LYS A 1216 -16.57 35.86 26.10
CA LYS A 1216 -15.15 35.79 26.48
C LYS A 1216 -14.59 34.38 26.30
N LEU A 1217 -15.35 33.35 26.67
CA LEU A 1217 -14.94 31.95 26.50
C LEU A 1217 -14.81 31.60 25.01
N THR A 1218 -15.76 32.00 24.18
CA THR A 1218 -15.71 31.73 22.73
C THR A 1218 -14.56 32.46 22.05
N GLU A 1219 -14.29 33.71 22.41
CA GLU A 1219 -13.14 34.46 21.87
C GLU A 1219 -11.80 33.92 22.39
N LEU A 1220 -11.74 33.51 23.66
CA LEU A 1220 -10.55 32.86 24.20
C LEU A 1220 -10.26 31.55 23.47
N PHE A 1221 -11.29 30.76 23.13
CA PHE A 1221 -11.14 29.57 22.31
C PHE A 1221 -10.72 29.90 20.87
N SER A 1222 -11.29 30.96 20.27
CA SER A 1222 -10.97 31.42 18.91
C SER A 1222 -9.54 31.95 18.79
N VAL A 1223 -9.08 32.76 19.74
CA VAL A 1223 -7.78 33.46 19.71
C VAL A 1223 -6.65 32.61 20.30
N LYS A 1224 -6.86 31.95 21.45
CA LYS A 1224 -5.78 31.20 22.12
C LYS A 1224 -5.70 29.74 21.70
N PHE A 1225 -6.83 29.05 21.54
CA PHE A 1225 -6.85 27.59 21.33
C PHE A 1225 -6.84 27.22 19.84
N LEU A 1226 -7.83 27.71 19.09
CA LEU A 1226 -8.00 27.42 17.66
C LEU A 1226 -7.20 28.36 16.76
N LYS A 1227 -6.83 29.56 17.26
CA LYS A 1227 -6.11 30.61 16.53
C LYS A 1227 -6.75 30.98 15.18
N PHE A 1228 -8.08 30.89 15.08
CA PHE A 1228 -8.82 31.34 13.89
C PHE A 1228 -8.76 32.87 13.73
N ASN A 1229 -8.66 33.58 14.85
CA ASN A 1229 -8.47 35.03 14.89
C ASN A 1229 -7.12 35.33 15.53
N LYS A 1230 -6.38 36.31 14.98
CA LYS A 1230 -5.18 36.85 15.61
C LYS A 1230 -5.60 38.08 16.45
N SER A 1231 -4.86 38.41 17.48
CA SER A 1231 -5.05 39.65 18.22
C SER A 1231 -3.70 40.15 18.70
N LEU A 1232 -3.46 41.46 18.56
CA LEU A 1232 -2.21 42.11 18.96
C LEU A 1232 -2.30 42.70 20.37
N ASN A 1233 -3.51 42.89 20.90
CA ASN A 1233 -3.78 43.50 22.20
C ASN A 1233 -4.60 42.55 23.09
N GLU A 1234 -4.75 42.90 24.36
CA GLU A 1234 -5.78 42.27 25.20
C GLU A 1234 -7.19 42.62 24.68
N LEU A 1235 -8.15 41.72 24.92
CA LEU A 1235 -9.52 41.88 24.42
C LEU A 1235 -10.26 42.97 25.21
N ASN A 1236 -10.66 44.05 24.55
CA ASN A 1236 -11.34 45.21 25.16
C ASN A 1236 -12.77 45.33 24.66
N TYR A 1237 -13.76 44.82 25.39
CA TYR A 1237 -15.16 44.88 24.98
C TYR A 1237 -15.80 46.23 25.30
N ILE A 1238 -16.60 46.76 24.37
CA ILE A 1238 -17.30 48.04 24.54
C ILE A 1238 -18.58 47.87 25.37
N SER A 1239 -18.87 48.83 26.26
CA SER A 1239 -20.17 48.91 26.95
C SER A 1239 -21.20 49.51 25.99
N GLY A 1240 -22.38 48.90 25.89
CA GLY A 1240 -23.49 49.40 25.08
C GLY A 1240 -23.96 50.79 25.53
N LYS A 1241 -23.94 51.06 26.84
CA LYS A 1241 -24.18 52.42 27.39
C LYS A 1241 -23.14 53.42 26.92
N ALA A 1242 -21.86 53.08 27.02
CA ALA A 1242 -20.77 53.96 26.58
C ALA A 1242 -20.82 54.25 25.08
N LEU A 1243 -21.15 53.25 24.25
CA LEU A 1243 -21.36 53.44 22.82
C LEU A 1243 -22.57 54.35 22.54
N THR A 1244 -23.66 54.20 23.30
CA THR A 1244 -24.85 55.05 23.16
C THR A 1244 -24.55 56.52 23.48
N GLU A 1245 -23.81 56.77 24.56
CA GLU A 1245 -23.37 58.13 24.92
C GLU A 1245 -22.43 58.72 23.87
N PHE A 1246 -21.46 57.95 23.39
CA PHE A 1246 -20.51 58.38 22.36
C PHE A 1246 -21.23 58.82 21.08
N VAL A 1247 -22.17 58.00 20.60
CA VAL A 1247 -22.96 58.27 19.40
C VAL A 1247 -23.86 59.49 19.59
N GLY A 1248 -24.52 59.60 20.75
CA GLY A 1248 -25.38 60.73 21.09
C GLY A 1248 -24.63 62.07 21.12
N ARG A 1249 -23.39 62.10 21.65
CA ARG A 1249 -22.54 63.32 21.66
C ARG A 1249 -22.19 63.83 20.27
N HIS A 1250 -22.21 62.97 19.26
CA HIS A 1250 -21.89 63.35 17.87
C HIS A 1250 -23.14 63.60 17.02
N GLY A 1251 -24.35 63.58 17.61
CA GLY A 1251 -25.60 63.91 16.93
C GLY A 1251 -26.25 62.76 16.14
N TYR A 1252 -25.85 61.51 16.38
CA TYR A 1252 -26.38 60.33 15.69
C TYR A 1252 -27.34 59.55 16.60
N LYS A 1253 -28.20 58.71 16.00
CA LYS A 1253 -29.10 57.80 16.74
C LYS A 1253 -28.58 56.37 16.72
N ILE A 1254 -28.75 55.63 17.81
CA ILE A 1254 -28.37 54.22 17.92
C ILE A 1254 -29.60 53.35 18.26
N GLN A 1255 -29.73 52.22 17.57
CA GLN A 1255 -30.70 51.17 17.88
C GLN A 1255 -29.95 49.90 18.24
N THR A 1256 -30.38 49.23 19.31
CA THR A 1256 -29.79 47.97 19.75
C THR A 1256 -30.71 46.80 19.36
N ILE A 1257 -30.16 45.79 18.71
CA ILE A 1257 -30.83 44.56 18.28
C ILE A 1257 -30.13 43.38 18.95
N ASP A 1258 -30.78 42.76 19.93
CA ASP A 1258 -30.27 41.58 20.62
C ASP A 1258 -31.03 40.32 20.17
N GLN A 1259 -30.33 39.44 19.44
CA GLN A 1259 -30.85 38.14 19.00
C GLN A 1259 -30.13 36.96 19.68
N GLY A 1260 -29.14 37.23 20.54
CA GLY A 1260 -28.33 36.19 21.16
C GLY A 1260 -29.04 35.55 22.36
N LYS A 1261 -28.83 34.25 22.57
CA LYS A 1261 -29.30 33.54 23.78
C LYS A 1261 -28.18 33.21 24.75
N LEU A 1262 -26.99 32.90 24.24
CA LEU A 1262 -25.86 32.35 25.01
C LEU A 1262 -24.62 33.25 25.05
N THR A 1263 -24.48 34.19 24.10
CA THR A 1263 -23.35 35.12 23.98
C THR A 1263 -23.82 36.55 24.15
N SER A 1264 -22.96 37.47 24.58
CA SER A 1264 -23.27 38.91 24.65
C SER A 1264 -23.08 39.63 23.31
N ASN A 1265 -23.03 38.92 22.18
CA ASN A 1265 -22.86 39.55 20.87
C ASN A 1265 -24.17 40.22 20.48
N VAL A 1266 -24.16 41.55 20.43
CA VAL A 1266 -25.32 42.40 20.15
C VAL A 1266 -25.04 43.23 18.91
N ILE A 1267 -26.08 43.53 18.14
CA ILE A 1267 -25.96 44.38 16.94
C ILE A 1267 -26.45 45.79 17.29
N PHE A 1268 -25.60 46.77 17.06
CA PHE A 1268 -25.89 48.19 17.18
C PHE A 1268 -25.99 48.79 15.78
N VAL A 1269 -27.09 49.49 15.51
CA VAL A 1269 -27.32 50.19 14.24
C VAL A 1269 -27.32 51.69 14.52
N ILE A 1270 -26.31 52.38 14.00
CA ILE A 1270 -26.16 53.83 14.13
C ILE A 1270 -26.65 54.48 12.83
N SER A 1271 -27.54 55.46 12.94
CA SER A 1271 -28.06 56.23 11.80
C SER A 1271 -27.78 57.72 11.99
N LYS A 1272 -27.37 58.37 10.90
CA LYS A 1272 -27.16 59.83 10.83
C LYS A 1272 -28.45 60.61 10.92
#